data_AF-A0A2T9YBQ9-F1
#
_entry.id   AF-A0A2T9YBQ9-F1
#
_cell.length_a   1.000
_cell.length_b   1.000
_cell.length_c   1.000
_cell.angle_alpha   90.00
_cell.angle_beta   90.00
_cell.angle_gamma   90.00
#
_symmetry.space_group_name_H-M   'P 1'
#
loop_
_entity.id
_entity.type
_entity.pdbx_description
1 polymer ?
#
loop_
_entity_poly.entity_id
_entity_poly.type
_entity_poly.pdbx_seq_one_letter_code
_entity_poly.pdbx_strand_id
1 'polypeptide(L)'
;METQQSSLKDQGYSDAAIRIMVSNQRSVKRPTNLLSLKDLTEKTCWLLAACGFMRASNIHRIDVVRTTLSDTSVRFVIVAPKEKRQGRPIERPCKIKAYNNKLMCPVDAYRIYKQKVANVPCTSPHVNNNDIIINHLFRYIKDNSKPLSVDSISRNIKSITKLIVTNGKQIPKARAIGATLAASAGISSDVIISHAFWSGYDMFDNYYRLSREPPHIGHVYSAALADFLARFHKLKGNTVKLSTGTDEHGIKVQTASKIANIDPYVFCTQNSFKFKNLFDLANIEYTDYIRTTDEYHKKTVEKLWNILVQRGYIYKGEHTGWYSITDEAFYTQEQIVQETDKSTGLSFYKSIETGSTVELTNEINYKFKLSSFNQRLLELVQSDSILISPENKKNEVLSWLNQGLNDISISRPTSRLSWGIPVPGDSTQTIYVWIDALINYLSVNGFSKSDFVQDGFFPPEYQIVGKDILRFHSIYWPALLMAADLPLPKRIIAHGHWMMDKLKMSKSRGNVVDPIAVIRDYGVDGFRYFLARIGSISTDNNYSQSEIFKCINTELVDHLGNLISRCLSSKLDFDVSAFTKIASEINHNRPDINDCPIHDNLISLPDTVASLYSDANFSTALTHINRTLGLANKYFTQNAPWLLTKHPKSSQENVRMNIAGFYTFESIRISAILLSPIIPTGASMILDALNVPKHHRTWSFTKLGSAWSEFLNNDPHLKKDITAIYPRLDKTLIM
;
A
#
# COMPACT_ATOMS: atom_id res chain seq x y z
N MET A 1 8.84 44.21 -30.94
CA MET A 1 10.12 43.46 -30.87
C MET A 1 11.21 44.31 -30.25
N GLU A 2 11.39 45.55 -30.67
CA GLU A 2 12.38 46.49 -30.10
C GLU A 2 12.16 46.78 -28.61
N THR A 3 10.91 46.93 -28.16
CA THR A 3 10.54 47.12 -26.74
C THR A 3 10.91 45.95 -25.83
N GLN A 4 10.93 44.73 -26.36
CA GLN A 4 11.27 43.53 -25.59
C GLN A 4 12.79 43.28 -25.56
N GLN A 5 13.50 43.70 -26.61
CA GLN A 5 14.97 43.67 -26.65
C GLN A 5 15.59 44.74 -25.75
N SER A 6 14.98 45.93 -25.66
CA SER A 6 15.40 47.00 -24.75
C SER A 6 15.27 46.57 -23.27
N SER A 7 14.12 46.02 -22.87
CA SER A 7 13.92 45.51 -21.50
C SER A 7 14.92 44.42 -21.09
N LEU A 8 15.37 43.58 -22.02
CA LEU A 8 16.34 42.51 -21.75
C LEU A 8 17.80 43.02 -21.76
N LYS A 9 18.09 44.10 -22.49
CA LYS A 9 19.37 44.81 -22.39
C LYS A 9 19.52 45.51 -21.05
N ASP A 10 18.46 46.15 -20.56
CA ASP A 10 18.45 46.82 -19.25
C ASP A 10 18.59 45.82 -18.07
N GLN A 11 18.28 44.53 -18.31
CA GLN A 11 18.52 43.42 -17.40
C GLN A 11 19.92 42.78 -17.56
N GLY A 12 20.80 43.37 -18.37
CA GLY A 12 22.21 42.97 -18.49
C GLY A 12 22.50 41.81 -19.44
N TYR A 13 21.55 41.39 -20.28
CA TYR A 13 21.77 40.30 -21.24
C TYR A 13 22.51 40.78 -22.50
N SER A 14 23.48 39.99 -22.96
CA SER A 14 24.27 40.32 -24.15
C SER A 14 23.43 40.23 -25.44
N ASP A 15 23.80 41.02 -26.45
CA ASP A 15 23.12 41.04 -27.75
C ASP A 15 23.08 39.65 -28.44
N ALA A 16 24.07 38.80 -28.19
CA ALA A 16 24.10 37.42 -28.66
C ALA A 16 23.03 36.56 -27.96
N ALA A 17 22.84 36.73 -26.64
CA ALA A 17 21.81 36.01 -25.87
C ALA A 17 20.40 36.43 -26.28
N ILE A 18 20.17 37.72 -26.53
CA ILE A 18 18.88 38.25 -26.97
C ILE A 18 18.52 37.71 -28.37
N ARG A 19 19.48 37.63 -29.30
CA ARG A 19 19.28 37.02 -30.64
C ARG A 19 18.97 35.51 -30.58
N ILE A 20 19.54 34.79 -29.61
CA ILE A 20 19.26 33.35 -29.41
C ILE A 20 17.85 33.14 -28.84
N MET A 21 17.40 33.98 -27.92
CA MET A 21 16.08 33.88 -27.30
C MET A 21 14.93 34.16 -28.28
N VAL A 22 15.13 35.08 -29.22
CA VAL A 22 14.08 35.46 -30.20
C VAL A 22 13.99 34.48 -31.39
N SER A 23 15.06 33.75 -31.74
CA SER A 23 15.10 32.91 -32.95
C SER A 23 14.63 31.46 -32.79
N ASN A 24 14.68 30.87 -31.58
CA ASN A 24 14.52 29.42 -31.37
C ASN A 24 13.13 28.93 -30.90
N GLN A 25 12.08 29.76 -30.92
CA GLN A 25 10.71 29.36 -30.49
C GLN A 25 9.83 28.70 -31.59
N ARG A 26 10.36 28.35 -32.78
CA ARG A 26 9.52 28.10 -33.98
C ARG A 26 8.90 26.69 -34.18
N SER A 27 9.46 25.57 -33.66
CA SER A 27 8.99 24.21 -34.03
C SER A 27 7.99 23.56 -33.06
N VAL A 28 8.09 23.83 -31.76
CA VAL A 28 7.27 23.16 -30.72
C VAL A 28 5.86 23.77 -30.61
N LYS A 29 5.70 25.08 -30.91
CA LYS A 29 4.44 25.82 -30.74
C LYS A 29 3.59 25.97 -32.02
N ARG A 30 4.01 25.39 -33.15
CA ARG A 30 3.28 25.49 -34.44
C ARG A 30 2.38 24.28 -34.69
N PRO A 31 1.17 24.49 -35.28
CA PRO A 31 0.31 23.41 -35.75
C PRO A 31 1.04 22.44 -36.67
N THR A 32 0.88 21.14 -36.42
CA THR A 32 1.64 20.05 -37.06
C THR A 32 1.50 20.03 -38.60
N ASN A 33 0.34 20.44 -39.11
CA ASN A 33 0.07 20.55 -40.55
C ASN A 33 0.90 21.64 -41.24
N LEU A 34 1.33 22.68 -40.51
CA LEU A 34 2.08 23.83 -41.02
C LEU A 34 3.61 23.65 -40.92
N LEU A 35 4.10 22.51 -40.42
CA LEU A 35 5.53 22.25 -40.29
C LEU A 35 6.18 21.87 -41.63
N SER A 36 7.43 22.30 -41.82
CA SER A 36 8.29 21.82 -42.90
C SER A 36 8.54 20.32 -42.75
N LEU A 37 8.87 19.59 -43.83
CA LEU A 37 9.11 18.14 -43.74
C LEU A 37 10.26 17.81 -42.78
N LYS A 38 11.28 18.67 -42.70
CA LYS A 38 12.38 18.53 -41.74
C LYS A 38 11.89 18.65 -40.29
N ASP A 39 11.19 19.73 -39.96
CA ASP A 39 10.70 19.96 -38.60
C ASP A 39 9.65 18.91 -38.20
N LEU A 40 8.84 18.47 -39.15
CA LEU A 40 7.86 17.40 -38.96
C LEU A 40 8.54 16.05 -38.71
N THR A 41 9.66 15.76 -39.39
CA THR A 41 10.47 14.56 -39.15
C THR A 41 11.03 14.57 -37.73
N GLU A 42 11.61 15.70 -37.30
CA GLU A 42 12.16 15.86 -35.95
C GLU A 42 11.08 15.69 -34.87
N LYS A 43 9.94 16.38 -35.04
CA LYS A 43 8.80 16.30 -34.13
C LYS A 43 8.20 14.89 -34.06
N THR A 44 8.05 14.21 -35.19
CA THR A 44 7.47 12.85 -35.24
C THR A 44 8.43 11.83 -34.63
N CYS A 45 9.74 11.89 -34.92
CA CYS A 45 10.74 11.04 -34.27
C CYS A 45 10.71 11.21 -32.74
N TRP A 46 10.65 12.46 -32.27
CA TRP A 46 10.60 12.77 -30.85
C TRP A 46 9.30 12.26 -30.20
N LEU A 47 8.13 12.50 -30.80
CA LEU A 47 6.85 12.02 -30.29
C LEU A 47 6.76 10.48 -30.26
N LEU A 48 7.29 9.78 -31.27
CA LEU A 48 7.31 8.32 -31.25
C LEU A 48 8.27 7.75 -30.21
N ALA A 49 9.42 8.39 -30.00
CA ALA A 49 10.35 8.02 -28.93
C ALA A 49 9.74 8.24 -27.55
N ALA A 50 9.08 9.39 -27.35
CA ALA A 50 8.45 9.77 -26.09
C ALA A 50 7.19 8.95 -25.80
N CYS A 51 6.25 8.88 -26.74
CA CYS A 51 4.95 8.25 -26.53
C CYS A 51 4.96 6.72 -26.71
N GLY A 52 5.90 6.18 -27.49
CA GLY A 52 6.02 4.74 -27.73
C GLY A 52 7.08 4.05 -26.88
N PHE A 53 7.82 4.81 -26.04
CA PHE A 53 9.03 4.35 -25.35
C PHE A 53 10.05 3.66 -26.27
N MET A 54 10.10 4.11 -27.52
CA MET A 54 10.92 3.46 -28.53
C MET A 54 12.31 4.07 -28.56
N ARG A 55 13.33 3.22 -28.41
CA ARG A 55 14.72 3.59 -28.73
C ARG A 55 14.81 3.94 -30.21
N ALA A 56 15.80 4.75 -30.59
CA ALA A 56 16.06 5.03 -32.01
C ALA A 56 16.22 3.74 -32.84
N SER A 57 16.80 2.68 -32.27
CA SER A 57 16.89 1.36 -32.89
C SER A 57 15.56 0.65 -33.09
N ASN A 58 14.59 0.88 -32.20
CA ASN A 58 13.24 0.31 -32.30
C ASN A 58 12.43 1.10 -33.33
N ILE A 59 12.54 2.43 -33.33
CA ILE A 59 11.94 3.31 -34.33
C ILE A 59 12.46 2.96 -35.73
N HIS A 60 13.76 2.72 -35.85
CA HIS A 60 14.38 2.27 -37.09
C HIS A 60 13.80 0.94 -37.60
N ARG A 61 13.30 0.08 -36.72
CA ARG A 61 12.76 -1.25 -37.05
C ARG A 61 11.23 -1.29 -37.16
N ILE A 62 10.58 -0.12 -37.20
CA ILE A 62 9.15 -0.04 -37.48
C ILE A 62 8.94 -0.41 -38.95
N ASP A 63 8.12 -1.43 -39.15
CA ASP A 63 7.58 -1.73 -40.48
C ASP A 63 6.32 -0.88 -40.72
N VAL A 64 6.45 0.08 -41.64
CA VAL A 64 5.37 1.02 -41.96
C VAL A 64 4.20 0.36 -42.70
N VAL A 65 4.44 -0.72 -43.45
CA VAL A 65 3.39 -1.45 -44.19
C VAL A 65 2.49 -2.19 -43.20
N ARG A 66 3.10 -2.75 -42.16
CA ARG A 66 2.39 -3.51 -41.12
C ARG A 66 1.80 -2.63 -40.01
N THR A 67 1.97 -1.32 -40.10
CA THR A 67 1.43 -0.34 -39.14
C THR A 67 -0.04 -0.04 -39.45
N THR A 68 -0.92 -0.21 -38.46
CA THR A 68 -2.35 0.13 -38.60
C THR A 68 -2.68 1.48 -37.94
N LEU A 69 -3.46 2.31 -38.63
CA LEU A 69 -3.86 3.64 -38.16
C LEU A 69 -5.39 3.70 -38.04
N SER A 70 -5.89 4.20 -36.91
CA SER A 70 -7.28 4.58 -36.68
C SER A 70 -7.38 6.07 -36.30
N ASP A 71 -8.60 6.58 -36.14
CA ASP A 71 -8.83 7.97 -35.70
C ASP A 71 -8.29 8.23 -34.30
N THR A 72 -8.29 7.20 -33.44
CA THR A 72 -7.96 7.29 -32.02
C THR A 72 -6.62 6.66 -31.64
N SER A 73 -5.94 5.95 -32.55
CA SER A 73 -4.65 5.30 -32.26
C SER A 73 -3.86 4.90 -33.50
N VAL A 74 -2.56 4.66 -33.33
CA VAL A 74 -1.68 4.00 -34.30
C VAL A 74 -1.02 2.79 -33.65
N ARG A 75 -0.99 1.64 -34.33
CA ARG A 75 -0.32 0.42 -33.87
C ARG A 75 0.86 0.12 -34.79
N PHE A 76 2.07 0.33 -34.29
CA PHE A 76 3.32 -0.01 -34.96
C PHE A 76 3.67 -1.48 -34.75
N VAL A 77 4.29 -2.08 -35.76
CA VAL A 77 4.92 -3.40 -35.66
C VAL A 77 6.43 -3.22 -35.69
N ILE A 78 7.09 -3.54 -34.58
CA ILE A 78 8.54 -3.48 -34.46
C ILE A 78 9.09 -4.89 -34.68
N VAL A 79 9.92 -5.04 -35.70
CA VAL A 79 10.52 -6.32 -36.09
C VAL A 79 11.81 -6.51 -35.27
N ALA A 80 11.82 -7.45 -34.31
CA ALA A 80 12.91 -7.63 -33.35
C ALA A 80 13.36 -9.11 -33.18
N PRO A 81 13.97 -9.73 -34.20
CA PRO A 81 14.19 -11.18 -34.30
C PRO A 81 15.22 -11.79 -33.31
N LYS A 82 15.91 -10.98 -32.49
CA LYS A 82 16.89 -11.47 -31.49
C LYS A 82 16.25 -11.85 -30.15
N GLU A 83 15.05 -11.38 -29.84
CA GLU A 83 14.32 -11.80 -28.65
C GLU A 83 13.48 -13.02 -29.03
N LYS A 84 13.74 -14.18 -28.42
CA LYS A 84 12.99 -15.43 -28.66
C LYS A 84 12.10 -15.73 -27.46
N ARG A 85 10.82 -16.01 -27.69
CA ARG A 85 9.92 -16.64 -26.70
C ARG A 85 9.48 -17.96 -27.29
N GLN A 86 9.81 -19.08 -26.63
CA GLN A 86 9.53 -20.43 -27.14
C GLN A 86 10.06 -20.66 -28.57
N GLY A 87 11.27 -20.16 -28.87
CA GLY A 87 11.94 -20.40 -30.16
C GLY A 87 11.47 -19.54 -31.34
N ARG A 88 10.40 -18.73 -31.22
CA ARG A 88 9.91 -17.87 -32.30
C ARG A 88 10.42 -16.42 -32.19
N PRO A 89 10.76 -15.74 -33.31
CA PRO A 89 11.07 -14.32 -33.34
C PRO A 89 9.92 -13.50 -32.72
N ILE A 90 10.23 -12.59 -31.80
CA ILE A 90 9.21 -11.73 -31.19
C ILE A 90 8.93 -10.54 -32.12
N GLU A 91 7.70 -10.47 -32.60
CA GLU A 91 7.13 -9.22 -33.10
C GLU A 91 6.62 -8.42 -31.92
N ARG A 92 7.06 -7.16 -31.79
CA ARG A 92 6.62 -6.30 -30.68
C ARG A 92 5.64 -5.25 -31.20
N PRO A 93 4.32 -5.47 -31.06
CA PRO A 93 3.35 -4.43 -31.37
C PRO A 93 3.49 -3.28 -30.35
N CYS A 94 3.43 -2.04 -30.82
CA CYS A 94 3.42 -0.84 -29.99
C CYS A 94 2.22 0.01 -30.40
N LYS A 95 1.22 0.14 -29.51
CA LYS A 95 0.02 0.94 -29.77
C LYS A 95 0.15 2.29 -29.06
N ILE A 96 0.06 3.38 -29.82
CA ILE A 96 0.06 4.75 -29.33
C ILE A 96 -1.32 5.36 -29.57
N LYS A 97 -1.95 5.95 -28.54
CA LYS A 97 -3.26 6.61 -28.65
C LYS A 97 -3.12 8.08 -29.06
N ALA A 98 -4.20 8.64 -29.62
CA ALA A 98 -4.29 10.07 -29.91
C ALA A 98 -4.30 10.88 -28.61
N TYR A 99 -3.79 12.12 -28.67
CA TYR A 99 -3.75 13.05 -27.54
C TYR A 99 -4.66 14.24 -27.81
N ASN A 100 -5.33 14.74 -26.76
CA ASN A 100 -6.33 15.81 -26.89
C ASN A 100 -5.71 17.13 -27.38
N ASN A 101 -4.46 17.43 -27.01
CA ASN A 101 -3.75 18.57 -27.56
C ASN A 101 -3.25 18.25 -28.98
N LYS A 102 -3.94 18.79 -29.99
CA LYS A 102 -3.62 18.64 -31.42
C LYS A 102 -2.21 19.09 -31.80
N LEU A 103 -1.59 20.00 -31.03
CA LEU A 103 -0.21 20.43 -31.26
C LEU A 103 0.79 19.33 -30.93
N MET A 104 0.50 18.45 -29.98
CA MET A 104 1.43 17.41 -29.50
C MET A 104 0.88 15.99 -29.69
N CYS A 105 -0.10 15.82 -30.58
CA CYS A 105 -0.71 14.52 -30.84
C CYS A 105 0.19 13.62 -31.70
N PRO A 106 0.68 12.47 -31.18
CA PRO A 106 1.56 11.56 -31.93
C PRO A 106 0.86 10.90 -33.12
N VAL A 107 -0.44 10.63 -33.00
CA VAL A 107 -1.26 10.07 -34.08
C VAL A 107 -1.41 11.07 -35.21
N ASP A 108 -1.67 12.35 -34.89
CA ASP A 108 -1.79 13.41 -35.90
C ASP A 108 -0.43 13.70 -36.56
N ALA A 109 0.66 13.72 -35.78
CA ALA A 109 2.02 13.87 -36.30
C ALA A 109 2.41 12.73 -37.25
N TYR A 110 2.15 11.47 -36.86
CA TYR A 110 2.37 10.33 -37.75
C TYR A 110 1.51 10.42 -39.02
N ARG A 111 0.21 10.77 -38.89
CA ARG A 111 -0.71 10.87 -40.02
C ARG A 111 -0.23 11.91 -41.03
N ILE A 112 0.12 13.12 -40.56
CA ILE A 112 0.59 14.22 -41.41
C ILE A 112 1.99 13.91 -41.97
N TYR A 113 2.87 13.27 -41.19
CA TYR A 113 4.17 12.83 -41.68
C TYR A 113 4.02 11.84 -42.84
N LYS A 114 3.18 10.81 -42.67
CA LYS A 114 2.92 9.81 -43.71
C LYS A 114 2.33 10.43 -44.98
N GLN A 115 1.46 11.43 -44.86
CA GLN A 115 0.91 12.16 -46.01
C GLN A 115 1.96 13.00 -46.76
N LYS A 116 2.96 13.56 -46.05
CA LYS A 116 3.99 14.44 -46.65
C LYS A 116 5.23 13.68 -47.16
N VAL A 117 5.39 12.41 -46.80
CA VAL A 117 6.52 11.56 -47.24
C VAL A 117 6.12 10.78 -48.48
N ALA A 118 7.08 10.56 -49.40
CA ALA A 118 6.82 9.83 -50.64
C ALA A 118 6.30 8.41 -50.39
N ASN A 119 5.35 7.97 -51.22
CA ASN A 119 4.75 6.63 -51.17
C ASN A 119 5.67 5.51 -51.69
N VAL A 120 6.90 5.83 -52.08
CA VAL A 120 7.89 4.85 -52.56
C VAL A 120 8.24 3.89 -51.41
N PRO A 121 8.46 2.57 -51.63
CA PRO A 121 8.98 1.69 -50.57
C PRO A 121 10.42 2.06 -50.16
N CYS A 122 10.74 1.99 -48.86
CA CYS A 122 12.13 2.12 -48.36
C CYS A 122 12.46 0.84 -47.61
N THR A 123 12.77 -0.19 -48.37
CA THR A 123 13.03 -1.52 -47.87
C THR A 123 14.51 -1.75 -47.65
N SER A 124 14.90 -2.31 -46.50
CA SER A 124 16.23 -2.86 -46.34
C SER A 124 16.20 -4.15 -45.51
N PRO A 125 17.19 -5.05 -45.68
CA PRO A 125 17.30 -6.24 -44.85
C PRO A 125 17.45 -5.88 -43.37
N HIS A 126 16.83 -6.65 -42.48
CA HIS A 126 16.92 -6.42 -41.05
C HIS A 126 18.36 -6.70 -40.58
N VAL A 127 18.95 -5.77 -39.82
CA VAL A 127 20.37 -5.76 -39.37
C VAL A 127 20.84 -7.08 -38.70
N ASN A 128 19.93 -7.86 -38.12
CA ASN A 128 20.23 -9.14 -37.47
C ASN A 128 19.71 -10.39 -38.20
N ASN A 129 18.94 -10.24 -39.28
CA ASN A 129 18.41 -11.34 -40.07
C ASN A 129 18.11 -10.84 -41.48
N ASN A 130 18.93 -11.24 -42.45
CA ASN A 130 18.84 -10.76 -43.82
C ASN A 130 17.59 -11.26 -44.57
N ASP A 131 16.95 -12.32 -44.08
CA ASP A 131 15.72 -12.89 -44.67
C ASP A 131 14.48 -12.05 -44.34
N ILE A 132 14.59 -11.11 -43.39
CA ILE A 132 13.48 -10.24 -43.00
C ILE A 132 13.70 -8.85 -43.60
N ILE A 133 12.78 -8.42 -44.46
CA ILE A 133 12.81 -7.09 -45.07
C ILE A 133 11.96 -6.13 -44.23
N ILE A 134 12.51 -4.98 -43.84
CA ILE A 134 11.78 -3.91 -43.15
C ILE A 134 11.50 -2.78 -44.13
N ASN A 135 10.24 -2.34 -44.23
CA ASN A 135 9.91 -1.06 -44.88
C ASN A 135 9.95 0.07 -43.85
N HIS A 136 11.01 0.86 -43.89
CA HIS A 136 11.31 1.85 -42.86
C HIS A 136 10.36 3.04 -42.89
N LEU A 137 9.92 3.45 -41.69
CA LEU A 137 9.08 4.64 -41.50
C LEU A 137 9.82 5.94 -41.83
N PHE A 138 11.00 6.16 -41.26
CA PHE A 138 11.73 7.43 -41.40
C PHE A 138 12.81 7.35 -42.47
N ARG A 139 12.82 8.33 -43.39
CA ARG A 139 13.65 8.35 -44.60
C ARG A 139 14.42 9.67 -44.76
N TYR A 140 15.46 9.67 -45.58
CA TYR A 140 16.19 10.89 -45.91
C TYR A 140 15.34 11.84 -46.76
N ILE A 141 15.27 13.11 -46.35
CA ILE A 141 14.42 14.14 -47.00
C ILE A 141 14.80 14.35 -48.48
N LYS A 142 16.10 14.27 -48.80
CA LYS A 142 16.61 14.43 -50.17
C LYS A 142 16.56 13.15 -51.00
N ASP A 143 16.37 12.00 -50.34
CA ASP A 143 16.36 10.67 -50.97
C ASP A 143 15.46 9.72 -50.18
N ASN A 144 14.18 9.70 -50.54
CA ASN A 144 13.16 8.96 -49.80
C ASN A 144 13.27 7.43 -49.95
N SER A 145 14.19 6.93 -50.80
CA SER A 145 14.48 5.50 -50.96
C SER A 145 15.40 4.96 -49.86
N LYS A 146 16.08 5.85 -49.13
CA LYS A 146 17.05 5.49 -48.09
C LYS A 146 16.49 5.72 -46.68
N PRO A 147 16.65 4.75 -45.76
CA PRO A 147 16.17 4.90 -44.39
C PRO A 147 17.09 5.83 -43.61
N LEU A 148 16.54 6.60 -42.67
CA LEU A 148 17.38 7.30 -41.70
C LEU A 148 18.12 6.29 -40.83
N SER A 149 19.43 6.47 -40.67
CA SER A 149 20.20 5.67 -39.73
C SER A 149 19.73 5.85 -38.28
N VAL A 150 20.02 4.86 -37.42
CA VAL A 150 19.74 4.94 -35.98
C VAL A 150 20.31 6.21 -35.35
N ASP A 151 21.51 6.62 -35.75
CA ASP A 151 22.14 7.87 -35.27
C ASP A 151 21.44 9.11 -35.78
N SER A 152 20.90 9.09 -36.99
CA SER A 152 20.12 10.20 -37.55
C SER A 152 18.79 10.35 -36.81
N ILE A 153 18.10 9.24 -36.54
CA ILE A 153 16.89 9.22 -35.70
C ILE A 153 17.22 9.73 -34.28
N SER A 154 18.32 9.27 -33.69
CA SER A 154 18.82 9.75 -32.39
C SER A 154 19.10 11.25 -32.37
N ARG A 155 19.69 11.80 -33.44
CA ARG A 155 19.92 13.25 -33.58
C ARG A 155 18.62 14.04 -33.68
N ASN A 156 17.65 13.56 -34.45
CA ASN A 156 16.33 14.17 -34.59
C ASN A 156 15.54 14.17 -33.27
N ILE A 157 15.66 13.11 -32.46
CA ILE A 157 15.07 13.08 -31.11
C ILE A 157 15.75 14.13 -30.21
N LYS A 158 17.08 14.22 -30.28
CA LYS A 158 17.86 15.16 -29.46
C LYS A 158 17.64 16.63 -29.83
N SER A 159 17.37 16.95 -31.10
CA SER A 159 17.18 18.35 -31.54
C SER A 159 16.00 19.02 -30.83
N ILE A 160 14.87 18.33 -30.73
CA ILE A 160 13.69 18.81 -29.98
C ILE A 160 13.95 18.78 -28.47
N THR A 161 14.62 17.73 -27.97
CA THR A 161 14.95 17.60 -26.54
C THR A 161 15.80 18.78 -26.03
N LYS A 162 16.76 19.26 -26.83
CA LYS A 162 17.59 20.44 -26.50
C LYS A 162 16.79 21.72 -26.30
N LEU A 163 15.65 21.86 -26.98
CA LEU A 163 14.79 23.04 -26.87
C LEU A 163 13.94 23.02 -25.59
N ILE A 164 13.86 21.88 -24.90
CA ILE A 164 13.04 21.67 -23.70
C ILE A 164 13.90 21.72 -22.42
N VAL A 165 15.20 21.42 -22.50
CA VAL A 165 16.13 21.41 -21.35
C VAL A 165 16.80 22.79 -21.18
N THR A 166 16.66 23.43 -20.01
CA THR A 166 17.28 24.72 -19.67
C THR A 166 18.73 24.60 -19.17
N ASN A 167 19.49 25.69 -19.40
CA ASN A 167 20.93 25.94 -19.14
C ASN A 167 21.72 24.91 -18.31
N GLY A 168 22.78 24.36 -18.92
CA GLY A 168 23.92 23.74 -18.23
C GLY A 168 23.86 22.23 -17.97
N LYS A 169 22.74 21.55 -18.22
CA LYS A 169 22.59 20.10 -17.97
C LYS A 169 23.03 19.23 -19.15
N GLN A 170 23.74 18.14 -18.86
CA GLN A 170 24.24 17.20 -19.87
C GLN A 170 23.07 16.50 -20.59
N ILE A 171 23.06 16.54 -21.93
CA ILE A 171 22.01 15.91 -22.74
C ILE A 171 22.20 14.38 -22.65
N PRO A 172 21.19 13.63 -22.17
CA PRO A 172 21.35 12.20 -21.98
C PRO A 172 21.60 11.47 -23.29
N LYS A 173 22.40 10.39 -23.24
CA LYS A 173 22.51 9.46 -24.38
C LYS A 173 21.11 8.97 -24.73
N ALA A 174 20.83 8.69 -26.01
CA ALA A 174 19.48 8.29 -26.48
C ALA A 174 18.86 7.07 -25.78
N ARG A 175 19.62 6.35 -24.96
CA ARG A 175 19.13 5.39 -23.97
C ARG A 175 18.31 6.00 -22.83
N ALA A 176 18.30 7.33 -22.65
CA ALA A 176 17.86 8.01 -21.43
C ALA A 176 17.11 9.35 -21.67
N ILE A 177 16.48 9.53 -22.84
CA ILE A 177 15.97 10.86 -23.24
C ILE A 177 14.57 11.22 -22.72
N GLY A 178 13.65 10.28 -22.50
CA GLY A 178 12.24 10.64 -22.32
C GLY A 178 11.78 10.74 -20.86
N ALA A 179 11.62 9.58 -20.22
CA ALA A 179 10.96 9.47 -18.92
C ALA A 179 11.94 9.58 -17.73
N THR A 180 13.19 9.18 -17.91
CA THR A 180 14.06 8.86 -16.77
C THR A 180 14.52 10.10 -16.00
N LEU A 181 14.96 11.19 -16.64
CA LEU A 181 15.50 12.36 -15.92
C LEU A 181 14.45 13.40 -15.53
N ALA A 182 13.31 13.41 -16.21
CA ALA A 182 12.21 14.32 -15.91
C ALA A 182 11.27 13.73 -14.82
N ALA A 183 11.22 12.40 -14.70
CA ALA A 183 10.81 11.74 -13.46
C ALA A 183 11.75 12.08 -12.29
N SER A 184 13.08 12.06 -12.47
CA SER A 184 14.06 12.25 -11.38
C SER A 184 14.03 13.60 -10.63
N ALA A 185 13.25 14.59 -11.07
CA ALA A 185 13.23 15.92 -10.45
C ALA A 185 11.83 16.59 -10.39
N GLY A 186 10.76 15.82 -10.63
CA GLY A 186 9.40 16.21 -10.23
C GLY A 186 8.64 17.18 -11.13
N ILE A 187 8.99 17.35 -12.41
CA ILE A 187 8.25 18.25 -13.33
C ILE A 187 8.23 17.65 -14.75
N SER A 188 7.79 18.44 -15.71
CA SER A 188 6.64 18.15 -16.50
C SER A 188 6.84 18.62 -17.96
N SER A 189 6.41 17.91 -19.01
CA SER A 189 6.57 18.33 -20.43
C SER A 189 5.40 18.11 -21.47
N ASP A 190 4.11 18.45 -21.31
CA ASP A 190 3.53 19.50 -20.47
C ASP A 190 3.63 19.13 -18.99
N VAL A 191 3.18 17.91 -18.61
CA VAL A 191 3.77 16.94 -17.63
C VAL A 191 4.35 15.67 -18.26
N ILE A 192 4.70 15.87 -19.52
CA ILE A 192 5.53 15.18 -20.52
C ILE A 192 4.83 15.02 -21.87
N ILE A 193 3.59 15.53 -22.02
CA ILE A 193 2.61 15.03 -22.98
C ILE A 193 2.22 13.61 -22.57
N SER A 194 1.66 13.40 -21.38
CA SER A 194 2.18 13.72 -20.04
C SER A 194 2.18 12.48 -19.13
N HIS A 195 1.90 11.32 -19.73
CA HIS A 195 1.61 10.05 -19.04
C HIS A 195 1.81 8.81 -19.94
N ALA A 196 2.30 8.91 -21.19
CA ALA A 196 2.32 7.79 -22.15
C ALA A 196 2.85 6.48 -21.55
N PHE A 197 2.14 5.35 -21.72
CA PHE A 197 1.49 4.64 -20.61
C PHE A 197 2.05 3.19 -20.50
N TRP A 198 2.55 2.72 -19.35
CA TRP A 198 1.92 1.84 -18.32
C TRP A 198 1.87 0.34 -18.63
N SER A 199 2.64 -0.43 -17.86
CA SER A 199 2.38 -1.86 -17.60
C SER A 199 2.84 -2.31 -16.21
N GLY A 200 2.89 -1.42 -15.22
CA GLY A 200 3.33 -1.75 -13.86
C GLY A 200 2.64 -0.88 -12.82
N TYR A 201 2.06 -1.54 -11.82
CA TYR A 201 1.37 -1.00 -10.67
C TYR A 201 2.20 0.07 -9.90
N ASP A 202 3.52 -0.10 -9.82
CA ASP A 202 4.45 0.73 -9.04
C ASP A 202 4.61 2.19 -9.50
N MET A 203 4.20 2.52 -10.74
CA MET A 203 4.29 3.89 -11.29
C MET A 203 3.06 4.75 -10.97
N PHE A 204 1.92 4.13 -10.64
CA PHE A 204 0.73 4.86 -10.20
C PHE A 204 0.94 5.50 -8.82
N ASP A 205 1.67 4.81 -7.95
CA ASP A 205 1.81 5.21 -6.54
C ASP A 205 2.85 6.33 -6.32
N ASN A 206 3.86 6.42 -7.20
CA ASN A 206 4.98 7.33 -7.01
C ASN A 206 4.72 8.80 -7.43
N TYR A 207 3.77 9.08 -8.36
CA TYR A 207 3.64 10.42 -8.96
C TYR A 207 2.28 11.11 -8.81
N TYR A 208 1.21 10.44 -8.36
CA TYR A 208 -0.09 11.08 -8.08
C TYR A 208 -0.19 11.75 -6.70
N ARG A 209 0.93 12.03 -6.00
CA ARG A 209 0.95 12.85 -4.77
C ARG A 209 0.74 14.35 -5.10
N LEU A 210 -0.43 14.74 -5.58
CA LEU A 210 -0.94 16.11 -5.46
C LEU A 210 -2.20 16.09 -4.61
N SER A 211 -2.07 15.56 -3.39
CA SER A 211 -3.17 15.50 -2.44
C SER A 211 -2.84 14.83 -1.09
N ARG A 212 -1.99 15.45 -0.26
CA ARG A 212 -1.49 14.86 1.02
C ARG A 212 -0.77 13.49 0.86
N GLU A 213 -0.19 13.00 1.95
CA GLU A 213 0.76 11.88 2.01
C GLU A 213 0.14 10.57 1.47
N PRO A 214 0.79 9.81 0.58
CA PRO A 214 0.31 8.49 0.23
C PRO A 214 0.47 7.61 1.47
N PRO A 215 -0.31 6.53 1.51
CA PRO A 215 -0.33 5.67 2.67
C PRO A 215 1.07 5.14 3.00
N HIS A 216 1.55 5.49 4.19
CA HIS A 216 2.80 5.00 4.77
C HIS A 216 2.60 3.71 5.60
N ILE A 217 3.69 3.12 6.09
CA ILE A 217 3.70 1.87 6.88
C ILE A 217 2.73 1.88 8.08
N GLY A 218 2.54 3.02 8.75
CA GLY A 218 1.55 3.15 9.83
C GLY A 218 0.12 2.78 9.44
N HIS A 219 -0.36 3.16 8.26
CA HIS A 219 -1.71 2.79 7.79
C HIS A 219 -1.81 1.30 7.47
N VAL A 220 -0.77 0.74 6.87
CA VAL A 220 -0.71 -0.70 6.60
C VAL A 220 -0.68 -1.49 7.89
N TYR A 221 0.01 -1.00 8.92
CA TYR A 221 0.10 -1.69 10.20
C TYR A 221 -1.27 -1.85 10.87
N SER A 222 -2.07 -0.78 10.96
CA SER A 222 -3.43 -0.87 11.52
C SER A 222 -4.29 -1.87 10.74
N ALA A 223 -4.23 -1.80 9.39
CA ALA A 223 -4.97 -2.71 8.52
C ALA A 223 -4.49 -4.16 8.63
N ALA A 224 -3.18 -4.39 8.76
CA ALA A 224 -2.57 -5.70 8.91
C ALA A 224 -2.95 -6.35 10.24
N LEU A 225 -2.92 -5.61 11.36
CA LEU A 225 -3.37 -6.12 12.66
C LEU A 225 -4.84 -6.58 12.61
N ALA A 226 -5.70 -5.77 11.98
CA ALA A 226 -7.11 -6.12 11.82
C ALA A 226 -7.31 -7.34 10.90
N ASP A 227 -6.55 -7.43 9.81
CA ASP A 227 -6.54 -8.57 8.89
C ASP A 227 -6.01 -9.85 9.56
N PHE A 228 -4.97 -9.78 10.38
CA PHE A 228 -4.45 -10.93 11.13
C PHE A 228 -5.50 -11.49 12.09
N LEU A 229 -6.20 -10.63 12.83
CA LEU A 229 -7.32 -11.03 13.68
C LEU A 229 -8.47 -11.63 12.86
N ALA A 230 -8.84 -10.99 11.76
CA ALA A 230 -9.90 -11.46 10.88
C ALA A 230 -9.59 -12.86 10.32
N ARG A 231 -8.37 -13.07 9.82
CA ARG A 231 -7.91 -14.37 9.31
C ARG A 231 -7.79 -15.41 10.42
N PHE A 232 -7.37 -15.04 11.63
CA PHE A 232 -7.38 -15.93 12.78
C PHE A 232 -8.80 -16.42 13.14
N HIS A 233 -9.78 -15.51 13.18
CA HIS A 233 -11.16 -15.89 13.44
C HIS A 233 -11.76 -16.73 12.30
N LYS A 234 -11.45 -16.42 11.03
CA LYS A 234 -11.79 -17.29 9.89
C LYS A 234 -11.17 -18.68 10.01
N LEU A 235 -9.90 -18.76 10.44
CA LEU A 235 -9.19 -20.01 10.65
C LEU A 235 -9.87 -20.87 11.73
N LYS A 236 -10.47 -20.25 12.76
CA LYS A 236 -11.29 -20.90 13.79
C LYS A 236 -12.70 -21.29 13.33
N GLY A 237 -13.09 -20.95 12.10
CA GLY A 237 -14.41 -21.27 11.52
C GLY A 237 -15.47 -20.20 11.76
N ASN A 238 -15.11 -19.01 12.25
CA ASN A 238 -16.07 -17.92 12.44
C ASN A 238 -16.38 -17.22 11.12
N THR A 239 -17.61 -16.72 10.98
CA THR A 239 -17.92 -15.72 9.96
C THR A 239 -17.35 -14.37 10.41
N VAL A 240 -16.66 -13.66 9.53
CA VAL A 240 -15.94 -12.44 9.87
C VAL A 240 -16.28 -11.32 8.90
N LYS A 241 -16.51 -10.14 9.45
CA LYS A 241 -16.61 -8.87 8.74
C LYS A 241 -15.45 -7.97 9.17
N LEU A 242 -14.69 -7.46 8.21
CA LEU A 242 -13.59 -6.53 8.43
C LEU A 242 -13.81 -5.28 7.58
N SER A 243 -14.02 -4.16 8.25
CA SER A 243 -14.19 -2.86 7.60
C SER A 243 -12.90 -2.04 7.66
N THR A 244 -12.53 -1.44 6.54
CA THR A 244 -11.51 -0.39 6.44
C THR A 244 -12.02 0.73 5.52
N GLY A 245 -11.26 1.82 5.35
CA GLY A 245 -11.75 2.92 4.51
C GLY A 245 -10.95 4.20 4.60
N THR A 246 -11.54 5.27 4.06
CA THR A 246 -10.98 6.63 4.07
C THR A 246 -11.92 7.65 4.68
N ASP A 247 -11.38 8.44 5.60
CA ASP A 247 -11.98 9.68 6.08
C ASP A 247 -11.62 10.83 5.11
N GLU A 248 -12.65 11.40 4.48
CA GLU A 248 -12.54 12.24 3.30
C GLU A 248 -13.06 13.67 3.49
N HIS A 249 -13.53 14.06 4.67
CA HIS A 249 -14.03 15.41 4.95
C HIS A 249 -13.05 16.24 5.81
N GLY A 250 -13.35 17.52 6.02
CA GLY A 250 -12.59 18.38 6.93
C GLY A 250 -11.69 19.43 6.24
N ILE A 251 -11.19 20.38 7.05
CA ILE A 251 -10.49 21.57 6.54
C ILE A 251 -9.10 21.23 5.99
N LYS A 252 -8.41 20.23 6.55
CA LYS A 252 -7.20 19.64 5.93
C LYS A 252 -7.42 19.16 4.50
N VAL A 253 -8.49 18.41 4.23
CA VAL A 253 -8.79 17.91 2.88
C VAL A 253 -9.16 19.06 1.95
N GLN A 254 -10.01 19.98 2.42
CA GLN A 254 -10.39 21.19 1.68
C GLN A 254 -9.17 22.04 1.29
N THR A 255 -8.24 22.23 2.23
CA THR A 255 -7.05 23.05 2.01
C THR A 255 -6.11 22.37 1.03
N ALA A 256 -5.89 21.06 1.20
CA ALA A 256 -5.01 20.30 0.32
C ALA A 256 -5.55 20.20 -1.12
N SER A 257 -6.86 20.04 -1.30
CA SER A 257 -7.50 20.06 -2.62
C SER A 257 -7.43 21.42 -3.30
N LYS A 258 -7.63 22.51 -2.55
CA LYS A 258 -7.40 23.88 -3.02
C LYS A 258 -5.94 24.12 -3.44
N ILE A 259 -4.96 23.69 -2.65
CA ILE A 259 -3.53 23.80 -2.98
C ILE A 259 -3.19 23.00 -4.25
N ALA A 260 -3.77 21.81 -4.39
CA ALA A 260 -3.61 20.98 -5.58
C ALA A 260 -4.37 21.51 -6.80
N ASN A 261 -5.26 22.48 -6.62
CA ASN A 261 -6.20 22.97 -7.63
C ASN A 261 -7.04 21.86 -8.27
N ILE A 262 -7.54 20.94 -7.44
CA ILE A 262 -8.38 19.80 -7.83
C ILE A 262 -9.69 19.88 -7.03
N ASP A 263 -10.80 19.51 -7.65
CA ASP A 263 -12.07 19.33 -6.95
C ASP A 263 -11.92 18.38 -5.73
N PRO A 264 -12.45 18.71 -4.53
CA PRO A 264 -12.27 17.89 -3.34
C PRO A 264 -12.78 16.45 -3.47
N TYR A 265 -13.88 16.21 -4.20
CA TYR A 265 -14.37 14.85 -4.41
C TYR A 265 -13.42 14.03 -5.28
N VAL A 266 -12.93 14.62 -6.37
CA VAL A 266 -11.92 13.98 -7.26
C VAL A 266 -10.63 13.72 -6.50
N PHE A 267 -10.18 14.68 -5.70
CA PHE A 267 -9.02 14.57 -4.83
C PHE A 267 -9.13 13.39 -3.85
N CYS A 268 -10.26 13.30 -3.13
CA CYS A 268 -10.52 12.21 -2.20
C CYS A 268 -10.62 10.86 -2.90
N THR A 269 -11.29 10.80 -4.06
CA THR A 269 -11.40 9.59 -4.86
C THR A 269 -10.03 9.06 -5.29
N GLN A 270 -9.13 9.94 -5.73
CA GLN A 270 -7.75 9.57 -6.08
C GLN A 270 -6.96 9.04 -4.88
N ASN A 271 -7.15 9.62 -3.71
CA ASN A 271 -6.47 9.17 -2.49
C ASN A 271 -7.01 7.86 -1.97
N SER A 272 -8.33 7.71 -1.91
CA SER A 272 -9.02 6.47 -1.54
C SER A 272 -8.53 5.31 -2.39
N PHE A 273 -8.39 5.52 -3.70
CA PHE A 273 -7.81 4.52 -4.59
C PHE A 273 -6.38 4.11 -4.16
N LYS A 274 -5.49 5.04 -3.78
CA LYS A 274 -4.12 4.70 -3.33
C LYS A 274 -4.12 3.85 -2.06
N PHE A 275 -4.98 4.15 -1.09
CA PHE A 275 -5.13 3.34 0.13
C PHE A 275 -5.60 1.94 -0.21
N LYS A 276 -6.66 1.83 -1.02
CA LYS A 276 -7.20 0.55 -1.47
C LYS A 276 -6.14 -0.29 -2.19
N ASN A 277 -5.46 0.33 -3.15
CA ASN A 277 -4.35 -0.22 -3.90
C ASN A 277 -3.28 -0.77 -2.92
N LEU A 278 -2.75 0.07 -2.02
CA LEU A 278 -1.73 -0.37 -1.07
C LEU A 278 -2.20 -1.57 -0.22
N PHE A 279 -3.44 -1.56 0.25
CA PHE A 279 -3.99 -2.68 1.01
C PHE A 279 -4.09 -3.96 0.17
N ASP A 280 -4.45 -3.85 -1.11
CA ASP A 280 -4.46 -4.99 -2.04
C ASP A 280 -3.04 -5.55 -2.25
N LEU A 281 -2.01 -4.69 -2.42
CA LEU A 281 -0.61 -5.14 -2.47
C LEU A 281 -0.11 -5.78 -1.18
N ALA A 282 -0.54 -5.23 -0.04
CA ALA A 282 -0.20 -5.76 1.28
C ALA A 282 -1.03 -7.02 1.63
N ASN A 283 -1.84 -7.52 0.70
CA ASN A 283 -2.69 -8.70 0.85
C ASN A 283 -3.63 -8.62 2.08
N ILE A 284 -4.15 -7.41 2.35
CA ILE A 284 -5.14 -7.15 3.39
C ILE A 284 -6.51 -7.60 2.86
N GLU A 285 -7.18 -8.51 3.56
CA GLU A 285 -8.50 -9.03 3.17
C GLU A 285 -9.60 -8.39 4.00
N TYR A 286 -10.20 -7.32 3.48
CA TYR A 286 -11.35 -6.63 4.07
C TYR A 286 -12.65 -7.01 3.35
N THR A 287 -13.77 -7.01 4.07
CA THR A 287 -15.11 -7.23 3.49
C THR A 287 -15.73 -5.94 2.98
N ASP A 288 -15.42 -4.83 3.66
CA ASP A 288 -16.01 -3.53 3.39
C ASP A 288 -14.90 -2.47 3.28
N TYR A 289 -15.03 -1.61 2.28
CA TYR A 289 -14.16 -0.45 2.07
C TYR A 289 -15.03 0.80 2.00
N ILE A 290 -15.16 1.51 3.11
CA ILE A 290 -16.04 2.68 3.24
C ILE A 290 -15.31 3.98 2.87
N ARG A 291 -16.03 4.91 2.25
CA ARG A 291 -15.61 6.30 2.09
C ARG A 291 -16.61 7.20 2.79
N THR A 292 -16.17 8.18 3.58
CA THR A 292 -17.13 9.09 4.23
C THR A 292 -17.88 9.99 3.24
N THR A 293 -17.40 10.09 1.99
CA THR A 293 -18.15 10.73 0.90
C THR A 293 -19.29 9.89 0.32
N ASP A 294 -19.42 8.60 0.69
CA ASP A 294 -20.47 7.73 0.19
C ASP A 294 -21.86 8.19 0.69
N GLU A 295 -22.85 8.19 -0.20
CA GLU A 295 -24.20 8.68 0.11
C GLU A 295 -24.89 7.91 1.24
N TYR A 296 -24.65 6.61 1.36
CA TYR A 296 -25.23 5.82 2.45
C TYR A 296 -24.61 6.19 3.81
N HIS A 297 -23.33 6.61 3.83
CA HIS A 297 -22.67 7.08 5.03
C HIS A 297 -23.26 8.43 5.46
N LYS A 298 -23.42 9.38 4.54
CA LYS A 298 -24.04 10.69 4.83
C LYS A 298 -25.43 10.56 5.45
N LYS A 299 -26.26 9.66 4.90
CA LYS A 299 -27.59 9.33 5.46
C LYS A 299 -27.51 8.72 6.86
N THR A 300 -26.47 7.92 7.13
CA THR A 300 -26.24 7.33 8.45
C THR A 300 -25.87 8.42 9.48
N VAL A 301 -25.03 9.37 9.08
CA VAL A 301 -24.64 10.53 9.91
C VAL A 301 -25.85 11.41 10.21
N GLU A 302 -26.64 11.75 9.19
CA GLU A 302 -27.88 12.53 9.34
C GLU A 302 -28.87 11.83 10.29
N LYS A 303 -29.07 10.52 10.13
CA LYS A 303 -29.95 9.74 11.00
C LYS A 303 -29.49 9.77 12.46
N LEU A 304 -28.22 9.49 12.73
CA LEU A 304 -27.71 9.52 14.11
C LEU A 304 -27.80 10.93 14.69
N TRP A 305 -27.46 11.96 13.93
CA TRP A 305 -27.58 13.35 14.34
C TRP A 305 -29.00 13.69 14.81
N ASN A 306 -30.01 13.33 14.00
CA ASN A 306 -31.41 13.58 14.32
C ASN A 306 -31.85 12.86 15.61
N ILE A 307 -31.40 11.62 15.83
CA ILE A 307 -31.67 10.87 17.07
C ILE A 307 -31.09 11.63 18.28
N LEU A 308 -29.85 12.12 18.17
CA LEU A 308 -29.18 12.83 19.26
C LEU A 308 -29.83 14.19 19.57
N VAL A 309 -30.34 14.89 18.54
CA VAL A 309 -31.14 16.12 18.71
C VAL A 309 -32.47 15.80 19.41
N GLN A 310 -33.21 14.80 18.93
CA GLN A 310 -34.51 14.41 19.50
C GLN A 310 -34.41 13.99 20.96
N ARG A 311 -33.29 13.36 21.34
CA ARG A 311 -33.00 12.95 22.72
C ARG A 311 -32.40 14.07 23.58
N GLY A 312 -32.23 15.28 23.04
CA GLY A 312 -31.78 16.44 23.79
C GLY A 312 -30.30 16.44 24.17
N TYR A 313 -29.46 15.66 23.46
CA TYR A 313 -28.01 15.60 23.67
C TYR A 313 -27.22 16.60 22.82
N ILE A 314 -27.86 17.19 21.80
CA ILE A 314 -27.29 18.23 20.96
C ILE A 314 -28.02 19.56 21.21
N TYR A 315 -27.26 20.64 21.40
CA TYR A 315 -27.79 22.00 21.56
C TYR A 315 -26.89 23.02 20.86
N LYS A 316 -27.42 24.20 20.50
CA LYS A 316 -26.59 25.32 20.02
C LYS A 316 -25.98 26.05 21.20
N GLY A 317 -24.70 26.38 21.11
CA GLY A 317 -24.04 27.23 22.09
C GLY A 317 -22.96 28.09 21.46
N GLU A 318 -22.70 29.24 22.06
CA GLU A 318 -21.54 30.06 21.71
C GLU A 318 -20.26 29.41 22.26
N HIS A 319 -19.21 29.46 21.47
CA HIS A 319 -17.88 29.07 21.88
C HIS A 319 -16.91 30.20 21.53
N THR A 320 -16.45 30.87 22.57
CA THR A 320 -15.35 31.84 22.49
C THR A 320 -14.08 31.16 22.95
N GLY A 321 -13.08 31.06 22.07
CA GLY A 321 -11.83 30.38 22.38
C GLY A 321 -10.72 30.67 21.38
N TRP A 322 -9.48 30.44 21.82
CA TRP A 322 -8.30 30.54 20.96
C TRP A 322 -8.25 29.33 20.05
N TYR A 323 -8.29 29.53 18.74
CA TYR A 323 -8.34 28.43 17.77
C TYR A 323 -7.13 28.47 16.85
N SER A 324 -6.51 27.30 16.64
CA SER A 324 -5.50 27.12 15.59
C SER A 324 -6.13 26.54 14.34
N ILE A 325 -6.03 27.26 13.22
CA ILE A 325 -6.40 26.74 11.89
C ILE A 325 -5.55 25.52 11.54
N THR A 326 -4.26 25.56 11.90
CA THR A 326 -3.29 24.51 11.58
C THR A 326 -3.60 23.21 12.31
N ASP A 327 -3.93 23.30 13.60
CA ASP A 327 -4.17 22.11 14.43
C ASP A 327 -5.64 21.67 14.43
N GLU A 328 -6.55 22.53 13.97
CA GLU A 328 -8.00 22.35 13.98
C GLU A 328 -8.58 22.17 15.39
N ALA A 329 -7.94 22.82 16.38
CA ALA A 329 -8.23 22.66 17.79
C ALA A 329 -8.41 24.01 18.49
N PHE A 330 -9.27 24.00 19.52
CA PHE A 330 -9.36 25.08 20.49
C PHE A 330 -8.32 24.85 21.60
N TYR A 331 -7.66 25.93 21.99
CA TYR A 331 -6.67 26.00 23.06
C TYR A 331 -7.23 26.85 24.21
N THR A 332 -6.92 26.43 25.43
CA THR A 332 -7.20 27.23 26.62
C THR A 332 -6.15 28.35 26.77
N GLN A 333 -6.42 29.32 27.65
CA GLN A 333 -5.53 30.45 27.90
C GLN A 333 -4.13 29.99 28.37
N GLU A 334 -4.07 28.88 29.11
CA GLU A 334 -2.83 28.32 29.66
C GLU A 334 -2.00 27.56 28.60
N GLN A 335 -2.60 27.24 27.45
CA GLN A 335 -1.97 26.49 26.38
C GLN A 335 -1.40 27.38 25.26
N ILE A 336 -1.44 28.70 25.43
CA ILE A 336 -0.99 29.67 24.43
C ILE A 336 0.05 30.62 25.01
N VAL A 337 0.92 31.14 24.15
CA VAL A 337 1.92 32.15 24.51
C VAL A 337 1.91 33.28 23.48
N GLN A 338 2.04 34.52 23.96
CA GLN A 338 2.20 35.68 23.09
C GLN A 338 3.66 35.78 22.65
N GLU A 339 3.90 35.93 21.36
CA GLU A 339 5.21 36.15 20.77
C GLU A 339 5.19 37.39 19.88
N THR A 340 6.30 38.11 19.85
CA THR A 340 6.47 39.29 19.00
C THR A 340 7.46 38.95 17.89
N ASP A 341 7.02 39.12 16.64
CA ASP A 341 7.90 38.97 15.48
C ASP A 341 8.96 40.08 15.51
N LYS A 342 10.23 39.68 15.64
CA LYS A 342 11.37 40.61 15.73
C LYS A 342 11.59 41.43 14.46
N SER A 343 11.05 41.00 13.32
CA SER A 343 11.21 41.65 12.03
C SER A 343 10.09 42.65 11.71
N THR A 344 8.87 42.40 12.20
CA THR A 344 7.69 43.24 11.92
C THR A 344 7.18 44.00 13.15
N GLY A 345 7.63 43.65 14.36
CA GLY A 345 7.18 44.26 15.62
C GLY A 345 5.76 43.87 16.04
N LEU A 346 5.08 43.00 15.29
CA LEU A 346 3.71 42.59 15.55
C LEU A 346 3.67 41.42 16.54
N SER A 347 2.78 41.53 17.54
CA SER A 347 2.53 40.47 18.52
C SER A 347 1.40 39.56 18.06
N PHE A 348 1.61 38.24 18.13
CA PHE A 348 0.63 37.21 17.82
C PHE A 348 0.65 36.12 18.90
N TYR A 349 -0.39 35.30 18.98
CA TYR A 349 -0.46 34.19 19.93
C TYR A 349 -0.14 32.87 19.21
N LYS A 350 0.57 31.97 19.89
CA LYS A 350 0.85 30.61 19.41
C LYS A 350 0.57 29.55 20.47
N SER A 351 0.22 28.34 20.05
CA SER A 351 0.14 27.16 20.91
C SER A 351 1.52 26.84 21.51
N ILE A 352 1.56 26.58 22.82
CA ILE A 352 2.77 26.11 23.50
C ILE A 352 3.16 24.72 23.03
N GLU A 353 2.18 23.86 22.75
CA GLU A 353 2.38 22.46 22.40
C GLU A 353 2.89 22.28 20.97
N THR A 354 2.28 22.98 20.01
CA THR A 354 2.53 22.77 18.57
C THR A 354 3.30 23.92 17.92
N GLY A 355 3.37 25.08 18.57
CA GLY A 355 3.94 26.30 18.02
C GLY A 355 3.08 26.96 16.94
N SER A 356 1.86 26.46 16.68
CA SER A 356 0.98 27.01 15.64
C SER A 356 0.34 28.33 16.09
N THR A 357 0.08 29.25 15.17
CA THR A 357 -0.62 30.51 15.46
C THR A 357 -2.07 30.23 15.86
N VAL A 358 -2.55 30.94 16.89
CA VAL A 358 -3.93 30.85 17.40
C VAL A 358 -4.60 32.21 17.38
N GLU A 359 -5.90 32.22 17.09
CA GLU A 359 -6.72 33.44 17.03
C GLU A 359 -7.95 33.29 17.92
N LEU A 360 -8.33 34.38 18.61
CA LEU A 360 -9.55 34.38 19.41
C LEU A 360 -10.76 34.40 18.47
N THR A 361 -11.59 33.38 18.54
CA THR A 361 -12.77 33.22 17.70
C THR A 361 -14.01 33.06 18.58
N ASN A 362 -15.09 33.75 18.24
CA ASN A 362 -16.42 33.50 18.79
C ASN A 362 -17.29 32.90 17.69
N GLU A 363 -17.70 31.65 17.88
CA GLU A 363 -18.51 30.91 16.91
C GLU A 363 -19.72 30.28 17.60
N ILE A 364 -20.90 30.42 17.00
CA ILE A 364 -22.08 29.63 17.36
C ILE A 364 -21.91 28.26 16.72
N ASN A 365 -21.80 27.23 17.55
CA ASN A 365 -21.65 25.84 17.12
C ASN A 365 -22.65 24.94 17.85
N TYR A 366 -23.01 23.83 17.23
CA TYR A 366 -23.70 22.74 17.91
C TYR A 366 -22.74 22.04 18.86
N LYS A 367 -23.19 21.77 20.08
CA LYS A 367 -22.45 21.10 21.15
C LYS A 367 -23.12 19.78 21.51
N PHE A 368 -22.32 18.77 21.81
CA PHE A 368 -22.74 17.51 22.39
C PHE A 368 -22.53 17.52 23.90
N LYS A 369 -23.54 17.07 24.65
CA LYS A 369 -23.54 16.97 26.14
C LYS A 369 -22.63 15.85 26.67
N LEU A 370 -21.35 15.84 26.28
CA LEU A 370 -20.39 14.81 26.65
C LEU A 370 -20.20 14.70 28.16
N SER A 371 -20.25 15.83 28.88
CA SER A 371 -20.09 15.89 30.33
C SER A 371 -21.06 14.96 31.07
N SER A 372 -22.28 14.81 30.55
CA SER A 372 -23.33 13.96 31.14
C SER A 372 -23.02 12.45 31.12
N PHE A 373 -22.01 12.02 30.37
CA PHE A 373 -21.62 10.60 30.23
C PHE A 373 -20.42 10.20 31.08
N ASN A 374 -19.77 11.12 31.79
CA ASN A 374 -18.50 10.87 32.49
C ASN A 374 -18.56 9.65 33.42
N GLN A 375 -19.56 9.59 34.30
CA GLN A 375 -19.71 8.52 35.29
C GLN A 375 -19.96 7.15 34.63
N ARG A 376 -20.84 7.11 33.62
CA ARG A 376 -21.17 5.87 32.90
C ARG A 376 -19.96 5.33 32.13
N LEU A 377 -19.14 6.21 31.55
CA LEU A 377 -17.91 5.82 30.87
C LEU A 377 -16.85 5.33 31.86
N LEU A 378 -16.73 5.97 33.02
CA LEU A 378 -15.82 5.55 34.08
C LEU A 378 -16.15 4.12 34.54
N GLU A 379 -17.43 3.83 34.81
CA GLU A 379 -17.91 2.50 35.17
C GLU A 379 -17.69 1.48 34.05
N LEU A 380 -17.92 1.87 32.79
CA LEU A 380 -17.69 1.02 31.62
C LEU A 380 -16.24 0.54 31.53
N VAL A 381 -15.27 1.44 31.75
CA VAL A 381 -13.83 1.12 31.66
C VAL A 381 -13.32 0.41 32.91
N GLN A 382 -13.82 0.76 34.10
CA GLN A 382 -13.41 0.11 35.36
C GLN A 382 -13.92 -1.33 35.46
N SER A 383 -15.13 -1.60 34.97
CA SER A 383 -15.74 -2.93 34.98
C SER A 383 -15.22 -3.86 33.86
N ASP A 384 -14.35 -3.36 32.97
CA ASP A 384 -13.91 -4.08 31.78
C ASP A 384 -15.07 -4.50 30.84
N SER A 385 -16.20 -3.79 30.93
CA SER A 385 -17.32 -3.92 29.98
C SER A 385 -16.92 -3.48 28.57
N ILE A 386 -15.94 -2.58 28.49
CA ILE A 386 -15.13 -2.33 27.31
C ILE A 386 -13.66 -2.62 27.64
N LEU A 387 -13.04 -3.52 26.88
CA LEU A 387 -11.63 -3.86 27.06
C LEU A 387 -10.77 -2.86 26.29
N ILE A 388 -9.88 -2.15 26.99
CA ILE A 388 -8.93 -1.23 26.35
C ILE A 388 -7.53 -1.80 26.50
N SER A 389 -6.88 -2.08 25.36
CA SER A 389 -5.56 -2.72 25.31
C SER A 389 -4.56 -1.78 24.64
N PRO A 390 -3.30 -1.69 25.14
CA PRO A 390 -2.77 -2.32 26.35
C PRO A 390 -3.16 -1.57 27.65
N GLU A 391 -2.79 -2.14 28.80
CA GLU A 391 -3.14 -1.64 30.13
C GLU A 391 -2.73 -0.17 30.37
N ASN A 392 -1.58 0.27 29.84
CA ASN A 392 -1.17 1.66 29.93
C ASN A 392 -2.16 2.62 29.23
N LYS A 393 -2.83 2.17 28.17
CA LYS A 393 -3.86 2.93 27.46
C LYS A 393 -5.21 2.93 28.18
N LYS A 394 -5.56 1.83 28.86
CA LYS A 394 -6.68 1.83 29.82
C LYS A 394 -6.48 2.86 30.92
N ASN A 395 -5.29 2.90 31.52
CA ASN A 395 -4.94 3.86 32.57
C ASN A 395 -4.98 5.32 32.09
N GLU A 396 -4.55 5.59 30.86
CA GLU A 396 -4.65 6.91 30.22
C GLU A 396 -6.12 7.36 30.10
N VAL A 397 -7.01 6.45 29.67
CA VAL A 397 -8.45 6.73 29.57
C VAL A 397 -9.08 6.97 30.94
N LEU A 398 -8.76 6.16 31.94
CA LEU A 398 -9.23 6.35 33.32
C LEU A 398 -8.76 7.72 33.88
N SER A 399 -7.54 8.14 33.59
CA SER A 399 -7.03 9.45 33.99
C SER A 399 -7.88 10.59 33.41
N TRP A 400 -8.22 10.53 32.12
CA TRP A 400 -9.11 11.53 31.50
C TRP A 400 -10.51 11.57 32.12
N LEU A 401 -11.08 10.41 32.44
CA LEU A 401 -12.42 10.31 33.03
C LEU A 401 -12.45 10.81 34.49
N ASN A 402 -11.36 10.58 35.24
CA ASN A 402 -11.23 11.09 36.61
C ASN A 402 -11.06 12.61 36.67
N GLN A 403 -10.53 13.24 35.60
CA GLN A 403 -10.44 14.70 35.49
C GLN A 403 -11.79 15.36 35.18
N GLY A 404 -12.77 14.59 34.68
CA GLY A 404 -14.06 15.09 34.21
C GLY A 404 -14.05 15.49 32.74
N LEU A 405 -15.21 15.37 32.09
CA LEU A 405 -15.40 15.71 30.68
C LEU A 405 -16.21 17.01 30.52
N ASN A 406 -15.79 17.84 29.57
CA ASN A 406 -16.54 18.99 29.10
C ASN A 406 -17.37 18.65 27.86
N ASP A 407 -18.44 19.41 27.64
CA ASP A 407 -19.20 19.36 26.39
C ASP A 407 -18.33 19.77 25.20
N ILE A 408 -18.52 19.10 24.07
CA ILE A 408 -17.67 19.27 22.88
C ILE A 408 -18.44 19.90 21.73
N SER A 409 -17.76 20.76 20.96
CA SER A 409 -18.30 21.32 19.71
C SER A 409 -18.27 20.28 18.59
N ILE A 410 -19.45 19.99 18.03
CA ILE A 410 -19.69 18.96 17.01
C ILE A 410 -20.13 19.53 15.65
N SER A 411 -20.12 20.86 15.47
CA SER A 411 -20.24 21.51 14.17
C SER A 411 -19.22 22.63 14.00
N ARG A 412 -19.08 23.11 12.77
CA ARG A 412 -18.29 24.30 12.39
C ARG A 412 -19.08 25.15 11.39
N PRO A 413 -18.88 26.48 11.35
CA PRO A 413 -19.53 27.32 10.35
C PRO A 413 -19.10 26.94 8.92
N THR A 414 -20.05 26.88 7.98
CA THR A 414 -19.80 26.51 6.58
C THR A 414 -18.86 27.50 5.88
N SER A 415 -18.82 28.76 6.32
CA SER A 415 -17.88 29.78 5.84
C SER A 415 -16.41 29.37 6.03
N ARG A 416 -16.14 28.55 7.04
CA ARG A 416 -14.81 28.03 7.37
C ARG A 416 -14.58 26.66 6.77
N LEU A 417 -15.55 25.77 6.94
CA LEU A 417 -15.49 24.39 6.50
C LEU A 417 -16.67 24.10 5.59
N SER A 418 -16.45 24.12 4.27
CA SER A 418 -17.48 23.80 3.28
C SER A 418 -17.40 22.37 2.77
N TRP A 419 -16.26 21.68 2.98
CA TRP A 419 -16.08 20.28 2.61
C TRP A 419 -16.37 19.33 3.79
N GLY A 420 -17.65 19.00 3.96
CA GLY A 420 -18.16 18.08 4.98
C GLY A 420 -19.66 17.84 4.85
N ILE A 421 -20.24 17.12 5.81
CA ILE A 421 -21.68 16.84 5.84
C ILE A 421 -22.42 18.01 6.50
N PRO A 422 -23.41 18.65 5.85
CA PRO A 422 -24.15 19.75 6.46
C PRO A 422 -24.97 19.28 7.66
N VAL A 423 -25.16 20.16 8.64
CA VAL A 423 -26.06 19.86 9.76
C VAL A 423 -27.51 19.76 9.24
N PRO A 424 -28.24 18.66 9.55
CA PRO A 424 -29.64 18.52 9.17
C PRO A 424 -30.48 19.70 9.66
N GLY A 425 -31.15 20.39 8.73
CA GLY A 425 -31.96 21.58 9.03
C GLY A 425 -31.18 22.89 9.24
N ASP A 426 -29.86 22.90 9.13
CA ASP A 426 -29.03 24.12 9.24
C ASP A 426 -27.83 24.08 8.29
N SER A 427 -28.00 24.60 7.07
CA SER A 427 -26.94 24.63 6.05
C SER A 427 -25.80 25.62 6.36
N THR A 428 -25.95 26.46 7.40
CA THR A 428 -24.88 27.39 7.84
C THR A 428 -23.81 26.68 8.65
N GLN A 429 -24.04 25.42 9.01
CA GLN A 429 -23.18 24.59 9.84
C GLN A 429 -22.83 23.28 9.14
N THR A 430 -21.60 22.84 9.32
CA THR A 430 -21.07 21.56 8.83
C THR A 430 -20.69 20.70 10.04
N ILE A 431 -21.09 19.42 10.01
CA ILE A 431 -20.80 18.44 11.06
C ILE A 431 -19.29 18.26 11.20
N TYR A 432 -18.83 18.20 12.45
CA TYR A 432 -17.42 18.01 12.77
C TYR A 432 -16.91 16.64 12.30
N VAL A 433 -15.75 16.65 11.62
CA VAL A 433 -15.16 15.48 10.94
C VAL A 433 -15.03 14.24 11.83
N TRP A 434 -14.73 14.39 13.13
CA TRP A 434 -14.61 13.22 14.01
C TRP A 434 -15.95 12.54 14.30
N ILE A 435 -17.05 13.30 14.30
CA ILE A 435 -18.39 12.72 14.52
C ILE A 435 -18.80 11.96 13.26
N ASP A 436 -18.64 12.57 12.09
CA ASP A 436 -18.78 11.95 10.77
C ASP A 436 -17.95 10.65 10.70
N ALA A 437 -16.64 10.74 10.90
CA ALA A 437 -15.73 9.61 10.77
C ALA A 437 -16.09 8.46 11.73
N LEU A 438 -16.42 8.71 13.00
CA LEU A 438 -16.79 7.63 13.94
C LEU A 438 -18.05 6.86 13.51
N ILE A 439 -18.98 7.51 12.80
CA ILE A 439 -20.25 6.90 12.35
C ILE A 439 -20.02 5.90 11.20
N ASN A 440 -18.82 5.84 10.61
CA ASN A 440 -18.46 4.85 9.59
C ASN A 440 -18.77 3.40 10.07
N TYR A 441 -18.55 3.11 11.36
CA TYR A 441 -18.80 1.79 11.95
C TYR A 441 -20.27 1.39 11.93
N LEU A 442 -21.20 2.35 12.06
CA LEU A 442 -22.63 2.09 11.89
C LEU A 442 -23.03 2.01 10.42
N SER A 443 -22.34 2.78 9.58
CA SER A 443 -22.65 2.90 8.15
C SER A 443 -22.42 1.58 7.42
N VAL A 444 -21.28 0.93 7.67
CA VAL A 444 -20.97 -0.39 7.10
C VAL A 444 -21.93 -1.48 7.58
N ASN A 445 -22.58 -1.27 8.72
CA ASN A 445 -23.55 -2.17 9.32
C ASN A 445 -25.02 -1.79 9.01
N GLY A 446 -25.23 -0.95 7.99
CA GLY A 446 -26.56 -0.72 7.39
C GLY A 446 -27.49 0.18 8.20
N PHE A 447 -27.01 0.91 9.20
CA PHE A 447 -27.85 1.73 10.09
C PHE A 447 -28.68 2.82 9.37
N SER A 448 -28.28 3.25 8.16
CA SER A 448 -29.11 4.15 7.34
C SER A 448 -30.42 3.52 6.83
N LYS A 449 -30.50 2.20 6.72
CA LYS A 449 -31.68 1.49 6.16
C LYS A 449 -32.62 0.95 7.23
N SER A 450 -32.12 0.65 8.42
CA SER A 450 -32.88 0.06 9.51
C SER A 450 -32.41 0.58 10.86
N ASP A 451 -33.30 0.59 11.85
CA ASP A 451 -32.97 0.97 13.23
C ASP A 451 -32.17 -0.13 13.95
N PHE A 452 -32.26 -1.35 13.46
CA PHE A 452 -31.46 -2.49 13.92
C PHE A 452 -30.35 -2.79 12.91
N VAL A 453 -29.14 -2.99 13.40
CA VAL A 453 -28.06 -3.57 12.59
C VAL A 453 -28.44 -5.00 12.26
N GLN A 454 -28.90 -5.25 11.03
CA GLN A 454 -29.53 -6.52 10.65
C GLN A 454 -28.54 -7.67 10.40
N ASP A 455 -27.25 -7.38 10.25
CA ASP A 455 -26.26 -8.37 9.83
C ASP A 455 -25.57 -9.10 11.00
N GLY A 456 -25.85 -8.72 12.25
CA GLY A 456 -25.31 -9.37 13.45
C GLY A 456 -23.83 -9.07 13.73
N PHE A 457 -23.21 -8.13 13.01
CA PHE A 457 -21.78 -7.79 13.17
C PHE A 457 -21.53 -6.53 14.02
N PHE A 458 -22.57 -5.86 14.51
CA PHE A 458 -22.46 -4.73 15.43
C PHE A 458 -23.01 -5.11 16.81
N PRO A 459 -22.33 -4.74 17.91
CA PRO A 459 -21.13 -3.89 17.98
C PRO A 459 -19.85 -4.64 17.54
N PRO A 460 -18.80 -3.92 17.12
CA PRO A 460 -17.56 -4.56 16.73
C PRO A 460 -16.89 -5.25 17.93
N GLU A 461 -16.40 -6.47 17.71
CA GLU A 461 -15.60 -7.20 18.69
C GLU A 461 -14.25 -6.51 18.91
N TYR A 462 -13.61 -6.05 17.83
CA TYR A 462 -12.32 -5.35 17.85
C TYR A 462 -12.39 -4.02 17.09
N GLN A 463 -11.93 -2.95 17.74
CA GLN A 463 -11.57 -1.68 17.09
C GLN A 463 -10.06 -1.47 17.19
N ILE A 464 -9.36 -1.55 16.06
CA ILE A 464 -7.91 -1.35 15.99
C ILE A 464 -7.63 0.11 15.63
N VAL A 465 -6.91 0.81 16.49
CA VAL A 465 -6.66 2.25 16.36
C VAL A 465 -5.22 2.61 16.69
N GLY A 466 -4.73 3.71 16.12
CA GLY A 466 -3.50 4.34 16.59
C GLY A 466 -3.71 5.00 17.96
N LYS A 467 -2.66 5.04 18.78
CA LYS A 467 -2.72 5.68 20.11
C LYS A 467 -3.16 7.16 20.08
N ASP A 468 -2.93 7.85 18.97
CA ASP A 468 -3.28 9.25 18.75
C ASP A 468 -4.79 9.50 18.64
N ILE A 469 -5.56 8.46 18.30
CA ILE A 469 -7.01 8.57 18.13
C ILE A 469 -7.80 7.81 19.22
N LEU A 470 -7.10 7.34 20.26
CA LEU A 470 -7.69 6.57 21.36
C LEU A 470 -8.85 7.32 22.01
N ARG A 471 -8.68 8.60 22.34
CA ARG A 471 -9.71 9.42 23.02
C ARG A 471 -11.04 9.46 22.25
N PHE A 472 -10.99 9.55 20.93
CA PHE A 472 -12.20 9.55 20.10
C PHE A 472 -12.94 8.21 20.19
N HIS A 473 -12.20 7.09 20.25
CA HIS A 473 -12.78 5.75 20.25
C HIS A 473 -13.16 5.25 21.64
N SER A 474 -12.48 5.69 22.70
CA SER A 474 -12.75 5.25 24.07
C SER A 474 -13.66 6.18 24.87
N ILE A 475 -13.81 7.44 24.45
CA ILE A 475 -14.68 8.42 25.13
C ILE A 475 -15.82 8.87 24.22
N TYR A 476 -15.50 9.49 23.07
CA TYR A 476 -16.54 10.15 22.27
C TYR A 476 -17.47 9.14 21.61
N TRP A 477 -16.89 8.08 21.03
CA TRP A 477 -17.65 7.06 20.36
C TRP A 477 -18.62 6.31 21.29
N PRO A 478 -18.19 5.79 22.45
CA PRO A 478 -19.11 5.15 23.38
C PRO A 478 -20.15 6.12 23.93
N ALA A 479 -19.81 7.40 24.15
CA ALA A 479 -20.79 8.41 24.57
C ALA A 479 -21.88 8.67 23.50
N LEU A 480 -21.51 8.76 22.22
CA LEU A 480 -22.45 8.91 21.11
C LEU A 480 -23.39 7.70 21.01
N LEU A 481 -22.84 6.50 21.17
CA LEU A 481 -23.63 5.25 21.20
C LEU A 481 -24.55 5.19 22.42
N MET A 482 -24.08 5.54 23.61
CA MET A 482 -24.90 5.61 24.83
C MET A 482 -26.03 6.63 24.69
N ALA A 483 -25.78 7.78 24.07
CA ALA A 483 -26.79 8.81 23.81
C ALA A 483 -27.88 8.31 22.85
N ALA A 484 -27.49 7.53 21.84
CA ALA A 484 -28.39 6.91 20.88
C ALA A 484 -29.00 5.58 21.37
N ASP A 485 -28.61 5.09 22.55
CA ASP A 485 -28.99 3.76 23.10
C ASP A 485 -28.66 2.61 22.14
N LEU A 486 -27.41 2.64 21.64
CA LEU A 486 -26.85 1.63 20.75
C LEU A 486 -25.82 0.76 21.49
N PRO A 487 -25.64 -0.52 21.07
CA PRO A 487 -24.63 -1.40 21.64
C PRO A 487 -23.20 -0.83 21.55
N LEU A 488 -22.40 -1.08 22.59
CA LEU A 488 -21.03 -0.55 22.71
C LEU A 488 -19.98 -1.53 22.19
N PRO A 489 -18.85 -1.05 21.63
CA PRO A 489 -17.73 -1.89 21.21
C PRO A 489 -17.19 -2.72 22.38
N LYS A 490 -16.72 -3.93 22.09
CA LYS A 490 -16.21 -4.87 23.12
C LYS A 490 -14.74 -4.64 23.44
N ARG A 491 -13.91 -4.39 22.43
CA ARG A 491 -12.48 -4.18 22.61
C ARG A 491 -11.93 -3.06 21.74
N ILE A 492 -11.09 -2.22 22.32
CA ILE A 492 -10.29 -1.21 21.64
C ILE A 492 -8.83 -1.57 21.81
N ILE A 493 -8.12 -1.76 20.70
CA ILE A 493 -6.67 -2.02 20.68
C ILE A 493 -5.98 -0.78 20.14
N ALA A 494 -5.27 -0.07 21.00
CA ALA A 494 -4.56 1.15 20.67
C ALA A 494 -3.05 0.88 20.52
N HIS A 495 -2.60 0.79 19.27
CA HIS A 495 -1.20 0.46 18.97
C HIS A 495 -0.29 1.70 18.88
N GLY A 496 1.00 1.49 19.13
CA GLY A 496 2.06 2.48 18.93
C GLY A 496 2.27 2.87 17.45
N HIS A 497 2.98 3.97 17.23
CA HIS A 497 3.33 4.46 15.89
C HIS A 497 4.60 3.78 15.37
N TRP A 498 4.72 3.66 14.05
CA TRP A 498 5.99 3.32 13.43
C TRP A 498 6.86 4.57 13.27
N MET A 499 8.13 4.44 13.62
CA MET A 499 9.18 5.45 13.59
C MET A 499 10.30 5.01 12.64
N MET A 500 11.15 5.95 12.24
CA MET A 500 12.39 5.65 11.51
C MET A 500 13.54 6.32 12.26
N ASP A 501 14.56 5.56 12.62
CA ASP A 501 15.70 5.99 13.46
C ASP A 501 15.27 6.66 14.78
N LYS A 502 14.26 6.09 15.45
CA LYS A 502 13.64 6.63 16.68
C LYS A 502 13.00 8.02 16.53
N LEU A 503 12.90 8.55 15.32
CA LEU A 503 12.17 9.76 15.02
C LEU A 503 10.81 9.40 14.42
N LYS A 504 9.75 10.09 14.87
CA LYS A 504 8.44 10.01 14.21
C LYS A 504 8.64 10.29 12.72
N MET A 505 8.15 9.37 11.87
CA MET A 505 8.23 9.56 10.43
C MET A 505 7.44 10.81 10.06
N SER A 506 8.10 11.73 9.36
CA SER A 506 7.43 12.90 8.80
C SER A 506 8.08 13.26 7.48
N LYS A 507 7.23 13.66 6.53
CA LYS A 507 7.70 14.09 5.21
C LYS A 507 8.61 15.34 5.30
N SER A 508 8.41 16.22 6.29
CA SER A 508 9.28 17.38 6.55
C SER A 508 10.73 17.00 6.87
N ARG A 509 10.96 15.79 7.39
CA ARG A 509 12.28 15.26 7.73
C ARG A 509 12.83 14.28 6.68
N GLY A 510 12.03 13.91 5.67
CA GLY A 510 12.45 13.00 4.60
C GLY A 510 12.62 11.53 5.04
N ASN A 511 12.19 11.15 6.25
CA ASN A 511 12.38 9.81 6.84
C ASN A 511 11.13 8.92 6.72
N VAL A 512 10.48 8.89 5.56
CA VAL A 512 9.26 8.11 5.33
C VAL A 512 9.57 6.82 4.59
N VAL A 513 9.15 5.69 5.16
CA VAL A 513 9.26 4.37 4.53
C VAL A 513 8.14 4.20 3.50
N ASP A 514 8.51 3.88 2.26
CA ASP A 514 7.58 3.50 1.19
C ASP A 514 7.23 2.01 1.30
N PRO A 515 5.99 1.66 1.71
CA PRO A 515 5.59 0.26 1.89
C PRO A 515 5.62 -0.55 0.58
N ILE A 516 5.43 0.09 -0.58
CA ILE A 516 5.46 -0.62 -1.87
C ILE A 516 6.89 -1.05 -2.19
N ALA A 517 7.86 -0.16 -1.97
CA ALA A 517 9.27 -0.53 -2.10
C ALA A 517 9.62 -1.71 -1.18
N VAL A 518 9.13 -1.70 0.06
CA VAL A 518 9.34 -2.81 1.00
C VAL A 518 8.71 -4.11 0.49
N ILE A 519 7.47 -4.09 -0.01
CA ILE A 519 6.79 -5.27 -0.57
C ILE A 519 7.54 -5.80 -1.80
N ARG A 520 8.02 -4.91 -2.68
CA ARG A 520 8.80 -5.28 -3.86
C ARG A 520 10.11 -5.97 -3.48
N ASP A 521 10.81 -5.42 -2.51
CA ASP A 521 12.18 -5.85 -2.16
C ASP A 521 12.19 -7.09 -1.24
N TYR A 522 11.20 -7.22 -0.35
CA TYR A 522 11.13 -8.27 0.68
C TYR A 522 9.96 -9.25 0.51
N GLY A 523 9.06 -9.02 -0.46
CA GLY A 523 7.84 -9.79 -0.67
C GLY A 523 6.72 -9.41 0.30
N VAL A 524 5.47 -9.63 -0.11
CA VAL A 524 4.28 -9.28 0.71
C VAL A 524 4.24 -10.03 2.04
N ASP A 525 4.49 -11.34 2.02
CA ASP A 525 4.52 -12.16 3.24
C ASP A 525 5.70 -11.76 4.14
N GLY A 526 6.86 -11.43 3.56
CA GLY A 526 8.01 -10.92 4.32
C GLY A 526 7.69 -9.61 5.03
N PHE A 527 7.00 -8.69 4.36
CA PHE A 527 6.56 -7.42 4.95
C PHE A 527 5.53 -7.63 6.06
N ARG A 528 4.49 -8.44 5.83
CA ARG A 528 3.46 -8.77 6.83
C ARG A 528 4.06 -9.45 8.05
N TYR A 529 4.97 -10.40 7.82
CA TYR A 529 5.70 -11.09 8.88
C TYR A 529 6.52 -10.11 9.73
N PHE A 530 7.25 -9.20 9.09
CA PHE A 530 7.98 -8.15 9.80
C PHE A 530 7.06 -7.27 10.66
N LEU A 531 5.93 -6.82 10.12
CA LEU A 531 4.94 -6.02 10.86
C LEU A 531 4.42 -6.77 12.09
N ALA A 532 4.10 -8.06 11.96
CA ALA A 532 3.63 -8.87 13.08
C ALA A 532 4.73 -9.18 14.10
N ARG A 533 5.97 -9.40 13.63
CA ARG A 533 7.09 -9.88 14.44
C ARG A 533 7.77 -8.78 15.24
N ILE A 534 7.96 -7.62 14.62
CA ILE A 534 8.63 -6.46 15.21
C ILE A 534 7.62 -5.47 15.78
N GLY A 535 6.41 -5.42 15.21
CA GLY A 535 5.33 -4.57 15.71
C GLY A 535 4.89 -4.99 17.12
N SER A 536 5.00 -4.03 18.04
CA SER A 536 4.38 -4.03 19.36
C SER A 536 3.14 -3.16 19.35
N ILE A 537 2.14 -3.55 20.14
CA ILE A 537 0.97 -2.71 20.43
C ILE A 537 1.31 -1.70 21.53
N SER A 538 2.11 -2.09 22.53
CA SER A 538 2.34 -1.30 23.74
C SER A 538 3.31 -0.14 23.58
N THR A 539 4.19 -0.21 22.58
CA THR A 539 5.28 0.74 22.36
C THR A 539 5.33 1.20 20.91
N ASP A 540 5.95 2.35 20.68
CA ASP A 540 6.28 2.77 19.32
C ASP A 540 7.31 1.82 18.71
N ASN A 541 7.14 1.55 17.42
CA ASN A 541 7.90 0.58 16.65
C ASN A 541 8.92 1.32 15.80
N ASN A 542 10.08 0.71 15.55
CA ASN A 542 11.08 1.30 14.67
C ASN A 542 11.18 0.47 13.39
N TYR A 543 11.10 1.13 12.24
CA TYR A 543 11.45 0.51 10.99
C TYR A 543 12.97 0.48 10.83
N SER A 544 13.49 -0.68 10.44
CA SER A 544 14.89 -0.86 10.10
C SER A 544 15.02 -1.87 8.96
N GLN A 545 15.72 -1.48 7.90
CA GLN A 545 16.04 -2.40 6.78
C GLN A 545 16.83 -3.61 7.25
N SER A 546 17.71 -3.45 8.24
CA SER A 546 18.49 -4.57 8.79
C SER A 546 17.62 -5.53 9.59
N GLU A 547 16.59 -5.03 10.29
CA GLU A 547 15.68 -5.87 11.07
C GLU A 547 14.74 -6.68 10.19
N ILE A 548 14.13 -6.08 9.16
CA ILE A 548 13.30 -6.85 8.20
C ILE A 548 14.14 -7.89 7.46
N PHE A 549 15.33 -7.53 7.00
CA PHE A 549 16.25 -8.46 6.35
C PHE A 549 16.60 -9.64 7.25
N LYS A 550 17.00 -9.36 8.51
CA LYS A 550 17.37 -10.39 9.49
C LYS A 550 16.18 -11.28 9.84
N CYS A 551 15.03 -10.67 10.10
CA CYS A 551 13.80 -11.36 10.44
C CYS A 551 13.41 -12.37 9.35
N ILE A 552 13.39 -11.96 8.08
CA ILE A 552 13.05 -12.84 6.96
C ILE A 552 14.11 -13.92 6.76
N ASN A 553 15.39 -13.56 6.68
CA ASN A 553 16.44 -14.55 6.40
C ASN A 553 16.60 -15.56 7.54
N THR A 554 16.55 -15.13 8.80
CA THR A 554 16.75 -16.05 9.93
C THR A 554 15.49 -16.86 10.23
N GLU A 555 14.31 -16.24 10.26
CA GLU A 555 13.10 -16.92 10.72
C GLU A 555 12.37 -17.63 9.57
N LEU A 556 12.14 -16.95 8.44
CA LEU A 556 11.42 -17.54 7.30
C LEU A 556 12.30 -18.42 6.41
N VAL A 557 13.54 -18.01 6.12
CA VAL A 557 14.45 -18.77 5.26
C VAL A 557 15.19 -19.86 6.07
N ASP A 558 15.90 -19.50 7.14
CA ASP A 558 16.79 -20.44 7.84
C ASP A 558 16.05 -21.42 8.75
N HIS A 559 15.02 -20.99 9.48
CA HIS A 559 14.28 -21.90 10.36
C HIS A 559 13.17 -22.66 9.62
N LEU A 560 12.29 -21.95 8.90
CA LEU A 560 11.15 -22.58 8.23
C LEU A 560 11.54 -23.18 6.87
N GLY A 561 12.06 -22.36 5.95
CA GLY A 561 12.38 -22.77 4.57
C GLY A 561 13.41 -23.90 4.50
N ASN A 562 14.48 -23.82 5.28
CA ASN A 562 15.52 -24.85 5.33
C ASN A 562 14.98 -26.18 5.87
N LEU A 563 14.16 -26.16 6.92
CA LEU A 563 13.59 -27.38 7.50
C LEU A 563 12.73 -28.11 6.46
N ILE A 564 11.90 -27.36 5.72
CA ILE A 564 11.06 -27.88 4.64
C ILE A 564 11.92 -28.48 3.53
N SER A 565 12.93 -27.75 3.06
CA SER A 565 13.84 -28.23 2.01
C SER A 565 14.56 -29.52 2.42
N ARG A 566 15.00 -29.60 3.68
CA ARG A 566 15.67 -30.79 4.21
C ARG A 566 14.73 -31.99 4.31
N CYS A 567 13.51 -31.82 4.85
CA CYS A 567 12.60 -32.94 5.04
C CYS A 567 11.94 -33.43 3.74
N LEU A 568 11.84 -32.57 2.72
CA LEU A 568 11.31 -32.91 1.39
C LEU A 568 12.39 -33.29 0.37
N SER A 569 13.64 -33.51 0.78
CA SER A 569 14.68 -33.96 -0.15
C SER A 569 14.35 -35.35 -0.72
N SER A 570 14.59 -35.56 -2.02
CA SER A 570 14.48 -36.87 -2.67
C SER A 570 15.45 -37.92 -2.10
N LYS A 571 16.49 -37.49 -1.38
CA LYS A 571 17.43 -38.38 -0.66
C LYS A 571 16.84 -38.96 0.63
N LEU A 572 15.67 -38.49 1.05
CA LEU A 572 14.92 -38.99 2.19
C LEU A 572 13.65 -39.68 1.72
N ASP A 573 13.46 -40.92 2.16
CA ASP A 573 12.27 -41.69 1.86
C ASP A 573 11.54 -42.03 3.17
N PHE A 574 10.59 -41.16 3.53
CA PHE A 574 9.75 -41.37 4.71
C PHE A 574 8.52 -42.18 4.33
N ASP A 575 8.17 -43.16 5.15
CA ASP A 575 6.97 -43.95 5.00
C ASP A 575 5.78 -43.22 5.63
N VAL A 576 4.95 -42.60 4.78
CA VAL A 576 3.75 -41.88 5.22
C VAL A 576 2.72 -42.83 5.87
N SER A 577 2.75 -44.13 5.54
CA SER A 577 1.88 -45.12 6.22
C SER A 577 2.29 -45.30 7.68
N ALA A 578 3.60 -45.26 7.97
CA ALA A 578 4.11 -45.26 9.33
C ALA A 578 3.67 -44.01 10.11
N PHE A 579 3.53 -42.85 9.46
CA PHE A 579 3.03 -41.63 10.12
C PHE A 579 1.60 -41.77 10.61
N THR A 580 0.74 -42.47 9.85
CA THR A 580 -0.64 -42.76 10.27
C THR A 580 -0.67 -43.64 11.51
N LYS A 581 0.19 -44.67 11.55
CA LYS A 581 0.33 -45.52 12.74
C LYS A 581 0.81 -44.71 13.95
N ILE A 582 1.87 -43.92 13.79
CA ILE A 582 2.42 -43.05 14.84
C ILE A 582 1.33 -42.11 15.36
N ALA A 583 0.58 -41.45 14.46
CA ALA A 583 -0.52 -40.55 14.82
C ALA A 583 -1.63 -41.25 15.62
N SER A 584 -1.98 -42.49 15.28
CA SER A 584 -3.00 -43.25 16.00
C SER A 584 -2.56 -43.63 17.42
N GLU A 585 -1.26 -43.84 17.63
CA GLU A 585 -0.70 -44.27 18.92
C GLU A 585 -0.28 -43.10 19.81
N ILE A 586 -0.15 -41.89 19.26
CA ILE A 586 0.47 -40.73 19.93
C ILE A 586 -0.26 -40.24 21.18
N ASN A 587 -1.58 -40.49 21.27
CA ASN A 587 -2.40 -40.13 22.43
C ASN A 587 -2.51 -41.27 23.46
N HIS A 588 -2.08 -42.48 23.10
CA HIS A 588 -2.21 -43.68 23.94
C HIS A 588 -0.87 -44.11 24.54
N ASN A 589 0.23 -43.78 23.88
CA ASN A 589 1.58 -44.15 24.31
C ASN A 589 2.37 -42.90 24.72
N ARG A 590 3.12 -43.00 25.82
CA ARG A 590 4.06 -41.95 26.20
C ARG A 590 5.19 -41.88 25.16
N PRO A 591 5.53 -40.69 24.64
CA PRO A 591 6.68 -40.56 23.73
C PRO A 591 7.98 -41.00 24.42
N ASP A 592 8.97 -41.40 23.63
CA ASP A 592 10.34 -41.61 24.12
C ASP A 592 10.82 -40.34 24.84
N ILE A 593 11.66 -40.49 25.86
CA ILE A 593 12.21 -39.36 26.61
C ILE A 593 12.89 -38.33 25.71
N ASN A 594 13.48 -38.77 24.59
CA ASN A 594 14.13 -37.90 23.60
C ASN A 594 13.12 -37.15 22.70
N ASP A 595 11.89 -37.62 22.63
CA ASP A 595 10.80 -37.04 21.83
C ASP A 595 9.88 -36.13 22.66
N CYS A 596 9.83 -36.31 23.99
CA CYS A 596 9.01 -35.49 24.89
C CYS A 596 9.13 -33.98 24.62
N PRO A 597 10.33 -33.37 24.46
CA PRO A 597 10.44 -31.91 24.30
C PRO A 597 9.74 -31.37 23.04
N ILE A 598 9.79 -32.10 21.92
CA ILE A 598 9.11 -31.67 20.68
C ILE A 598 7.62 -32.00 20.74
N HIS A 599 7.27 -33.16 21.30
CA HIS A 599 5.89 -33.60 21.50
C HIS A 599 5.08 -32.62 22.36
N ASP A 600 5.55 -32.33 23.57
CA ASP A 600 4.89 -31.44 24.53
C ASP A 600 4.74 -30.02 23.95
N ASN A 601 5.74 -29.59 23.19
CA ASN A 601 5.71 -28.29 22.56
C ASN A 601 4.67 -28.21 21.43
N LEU A 602 4.52 -29.25 20.61
CA LEU A 602 3.50 -29.29 19.54
C LEU A 602 2.09 -29.38 20.10
N ILE A 603 1.88 -30.06 21.23
CA ILE A 603 0.57 -30.13 21.90
C ILE A 603 0.16 -28.75 22.43
N SER A 604 1.08 -28.04 23.09
CA SER A 604 0.78 -26.76 23.76
C SER A 604 0.79 -25.53 22.84
N LEU A 605 1.44 -25.62 21.67
CA LEU A 605 1.62 -24.48 20.78
C LEU A 605 0.30 -23.86 20.30
N PRO A 606 -0.71 -24.61 19.81
CA PRO A 606 -1.94 -24.02 19.30
C PRO A 606 -2.65 -23.17 20.35
N ASP A 607 -2.87 -23.68 21.55
CA ASP A 607 -3.58 -22.95 22.61
C ASP A 607 -2.82 -21.69 23.05
N THR A 608 -1.50 -21.78 23.13
CA THR A 608 -0.63 -20.62 23.41
C THR A 608 -0.81 -19.54 22.33
N VAL A 609 -0.79 -19.93 21.05
CA VAL A 609 -0.96 -18.99 19.93
C VAL A 609 -2.37 -18.42 19.88
N ALA A 610 -3.42 -19.23 20.15
CA ALA A 610 -4.80 -18.75 20.18
C ALA A 610 -5.02 -17.67 21.23
N SER A 611 -4.45 -17.86 22.43
CA SER A 611 -4.52 -16.86 23.50
C SER A 611 -3.85 -15.55 23.06
N LEU A 612 -2.60 -15.65 22.58
CA LEU A 612 -1.83 -14.48 22.14
C LEU A 612 -2.46 -13.76 20.94
N TYR A 613 -3.00 -14.47 19.95
CA TYR A 613 -3.69 -13.86 18.81
C TYR A 613 -4.99 -13.18 19.22
N SER A 614 -5.74 -13.74 20.16
CA SER A 614 -6.96 -13.10 20.67
C SER A 614 -6.65 -11.72 21.28
N ASP A 615 -5.49 -11.57 21.90
CA ASP A 615 -5.01 -10.29 22.46
C ASP A 615 -4.19 -9.44 21.47
N ALA A 616 -4.19 -9.82 20.18
CA ALA A 616 -3.40 -9.22 19.10
C ALA A 616 -1.87 -9.18 19.38
N ASN A 617 -1.37 -10.03 20.28
CA ASN A 617 0.06 -10.17 20.60
C ASN A 617 0.76 -11.10 19.60
N PHE A 618 0.77 -10.68 18.33
CA PHE A 618 1.34 -11.46 17.22
C PHE A 618 2.85 -11.67 17.37
N SER A 619 3.59 -10.69 17.88
CA SER A 619 5.05 -10.78 18.05
C SER A 619 5.46 -11.92 18.99
N THR A 620 4.77 -12.03 20.13
CA THR A 620 5.03 -13.11 21.10
C THR A 620 4.60 -14.45 20.52
N ALA A 621 3.45 -14.53 19.85
CA ALA A 621 3.00 -15.76 19.20
C ALA A 621 4.01 -16.26 18.14
N LEU A 622 4.56 -15.37 17.32
CA LEU A 622 5.62 -15.69 16.37
C LEU A 622 6.91 -16.16 17.06
N THR A 623 7.23 -15.63 18.25
CA THR A 623 8.37 -16.12 19.05
C THR A 623 8.16 -17.58 19.48
N HIS A 624 6.95 -17.95 19.90
CA HIS A 624 6.62 -19.34 20.23
C HIS A 624 6.67 -20.27 19.01
N ILE A 625 6.14 -19.84 17.86
CA ILE A 625 6.20 -20.61 16.62
C ILE A 625 7.66 -20.82 16.18
N ASN A 626 8.49 -19.78 16.22
CA ASN A 626 9.91 -19.89 15.88
C ASN A 626 10.68 -20.80 16.84
N ARG A 627 10.35 -20.76 18.13
CA ARG A 627 10.95 -21.68 19.10
C ARG A 627 10.64 -23.13 18.73
N THR A 628 9.40 -23.43 18.33
CA THR A 628 9.01 -24.76 17.84
C THR A 628 9.79 -25.16 16.60
N LEU A 629 9.91 -24.26 15.61
CA LEU A 629 10.70 -24.53 14.39
C LEU A 629 12.19 -24.74 14.70
N GLY A 630 12.76 -23.99 15.65
CA GLY A 630 14.13 -24.19 16.13
C GLY A 630 14.32 -25.54 16.81
N LEU A 631 13.37 -25.94 17.66
CA LEU A 631 13.35 -27.27 18.29
C LEU A 631 13.25 -28.37 17.22
N ALA A 632 12.38 -28.22 16.22
CA ALA A 632 12.23 -29.16 15.12
C ALA A 632 13.52 -29.29 14.29
N ASN A 633 14.20 -28.17 13.98
CA ASN A 633 15.50 -28.20 13.29
C ASN A 633 16.58 -28.93 14.10
N LYS A 634 16.65 -28.68 15.41
CA LYS A 634 17.58 -29.38 16.31
C LYS A 634 17.26 -30.87 16.36
N TYR A 635 15.99 -31.21 16.55
CA TYR A 635 15.49 -32.58 16.62
C TYR A 635 15.77 -33.36 15.33
N PHE A 636 15.45 -32.79 14.17
CA PHE A 636 15.76 -33.40 12.86
C PHE A 636 17.27 -33.62 12.69
N THR A 637 18.09 -32.70 13.19
CA THR A 637 19.55 -32.81 13.09
C THR A 637 20.11 -33.90 14.01
N GLN A 638 19.63 -34.00 15.25
CA GLN A 638 20.05 -35.03 16.21
C GLN A 638 19.70 -36.44 15.76
N ASN A 639 18.57 -36.61 15.06
CA ASN A 639 18.13 -37.90 14.53
C ASN A 639 18.81 -38.29 13.21
N ALA A 640 19.50 -37.34 12.55
CA ALA A 640 20.28 -37.55 11.32
C ALA A 640 19.63 -38.49 10.28
N PRO A 641 18.38 -38.27 9.84
CA PRO A 641 17.65 -39.21 8.99
C PRO A 641 18.35 -39.51 7.65
N TRP A 642 19.19 -38.59 7.15
CA TRP A 642 19.99 -38.78 5.94
C TRP A 642 21.08 -39.86 6.06
N LEU A 643 21.47 -40.24 7.28
CA LEU A 643 22.36 -41.39 7.51
C LEU A 643 21.57 -42.71 7.50
N LEU A 644 20.27 -42.65 7.85
CA LEU A 644 19.39 -43.82 7.95
C LEU A 644 18.83 -44.26 6.58
N THR A 645 18.77 -43.35 5.60
CA THR A 645 18.17 -43.62 4.28
C THR A 645 19.07 -44.35 3.31
N LYS A 646 20.39 -44.42 3.56
CA LYS A 646 21.32 -45.08 2.63
C LYS A 646 21.24 -46.60 2.66
N HIS A 647 20.74 -47.21 3.76
CA HIS A 647 20.30 -48.59 3.94
C HIS A 647 19.91 -48.73 5.43
N PRO A 648 18.62 -48.75 5.84
CA PRO A 648 18.29 -49.03 7.25
C PRO A 648 18.80 -50.44 7.58
N LYS A 649 19.79 -50.54 8.46
CA LYS A 649 20.46 -51.82 8.78
C LYS A 649 19.60 -52.68 9.71
N SER A 650 18.56 -52.09 10.32
CA SER A 650 17.63 -52.73 11.24
C SER A 650 16.22 -52.16 11.15
N SER A 651 15.21 -52.93 11.59
CA SER A 651 13.82 -52.47 11.72
C SER A 651 13.69 -51.27 12.67
N GLN A 652 14.52 -51.21 13.70
CA GLN A 652 14.52 -50.14 14.71
C GLN A 652 14.99 -48.79 14.14
N GLU A 653 16.02 -48.78 13.29
CA GLU A 653 16.48 -47.57 12.60
C GLU A 653 15.40 -47.00 11.66
N ASN A 654 14.66 -47.88 10.96
CA ASN A 654 13.56 -47.46 10.10
C ASN A 654 12.40 -46.85 10.91
N VAL A 655 12.05 -47.45 12.06
CA VAL A 655 11.04 -46.88 12.97
C VAL A 655 11.49 -45.51 13.47
N ARG A 656 12.75 -45.37 13.89
CA ARG A 656 13.28 -44.09 14.39
C ARG A 656 13.28 -43.01 13.32
N MET A 657 13.66 -43.34 12.09
CA MET A 657 13.63 -42.42 10.95
C MET A 657 12.22 -41.88 10.72
N ASN A 658 11.20 -42.74 10.76
CA ASN A 658 9.81 -42.33 10.55
C ASN A 658 9.23 -41.54 11.72
N ILE A 659 9.61 -41.82 12.97
CA ILE A 659 9.27 -40.98 14.12
C ILE A 659 9.90 -39.58 13.96
N ALA A 660 11.16 -39.52 13.56
CA ALA A 660 11.86 -38.26 13.33
C ALA A 660 11.21 -37.45 12.19
N GLY A 661 10.82 -38.13 11.12
CA GLY A 661 10.03 -37.58 10.02
C GLY A 661 8.70 -37.03 10.54
N PHE A 662 7.90 -37.85 11.19
CA PHE A 662 6.57 -37.50 11.70
C PHE A 662 6.58 -36.19 12.50
N TYR A 663 7.42 -36.07 13.54
CA TYR A 663 7.49 -34.84 14.34
C TYR A 663 7.96 -33.62 13.54
N THR A 664 8.84 -33.83 12.56
CA THR A 664 9.30 -32.74 11.68
C THR A 664 8.16 -32.25 10.77
N PHE A 665 7.43 -33.18 10.16
CA PHE A 665 6.28 -32.87 9.31
C PHE A 665 5.16 -32.19 10.10
N GLU A 666 4.83 -32.70 11.28
CA GLU A 666 3.84 -32.08 12.18
C GLU A 666 4.27 -30.68 12.62
N SER A 667 5.56 -30.48 12.94
CA SER A 667 6.08 -29.15 13.28
C SER A 667 5.89 -28.14 12.16
N ILE A 668 6.17 -28.52 10.92
CA ILE A 668 5.97 -27.65 9.75
C ILE A 668 4.47 -27.44 9.51
N ARG A 669 3.67 -28.50 9.52
CA ARG A 669 2.23 -28.45 9.22
C ARG A 669 1.48 -27.56 10.21
N ILE A 670 1.68 -27.79 11.52
CA ILE A 670 1.04 -27.01 12.58
C ILE A 670 1.51 -25.56 12.51
N SER A 671 2.83 -25.32 12.40
CA SER A 671 3.36 -23.95 12.29
C SER A 671 2.81 -23.22 11.05
N ALA A 672 2.71 -23.88 9.89
CA ALA A 672 2.18 -23.27 8.68
C ALA A 672 0.70 -22.92 8.80
N ILE A 673 -0.12 -23.77 9.44
CA ILE A 673 -1.54 -23.44 9.74
C ILE A 673 -1.60 -22.22 10.67
N LEU A 674 -0.82 -22.20 11.75
CA LEU A 674 -0.78 -21.10 12.72
C LEU A 674 -0.25 -19.79 12.10
N LEU A 675 0.66 -19.87 11.15
CA LEU A 675 1.23 -18.73 10.43
C LEU A 675 0.33 -18.19 9.31
N SER A 676 -0.70 -18.95 8.89
CA SER A 676 -1.57 -18.58 7.77
C SER A 676 -2.30 -17.23 7.90
N PRO A 677 -2.64 -16.71 9.11
CA PRO A 677 -3.17 -15.35 9.24
C PRO A 677 -2.14 -14.26 8.88
N ILE A 678 -0.85 -14.52 9.09
CA ILE A 678 0.22 -13.53 8.92
C ILE A 678 0.86 -13.66 7.53
N ILE A 679 1.19 -14.87 7.10
CA ILE A 679 1.84 -15.18 5.81
C ILE A 679 0.97 -16.12 4.96
N PRO A 680 -0.22 -15.69 4.52
CA PRO A 680 -1.20 -16.56 3.88
C PRO A 680 -0.67 -17.24 2.61
N THR A 681 0.17 -16.56 1.83
CA THR A 681 0.69 -17.07 0.55
C THR A 681 1.68 -18.21 0.80
N GLY A 682 2.70 -17.96 1.62
CA GLY A 682 3.73 -18.89 1.98
C GLY A 682 3.17 -20.06 2.79
N ALA A 683 2.26 -19.82 3.74
CA ALA A 683 1.57 -20.88 4.46
C ALA A 683 0.82 -21.83 3.52
N SER A 684 0.09 -21.30 2.52
CA SER A 684 -0.56 -22.14 1.52
C SER A 684 0.45 -22.96 0.72
N MET A 685 1.53 -22.34 0.24
CA MET A 685 2.58 -23.03 -0.52
C MET A 685 3.25 -24.15 0.29
N ILE A 686 3.49 -23.93 1.59
CA ILE A 686 4.04 -24.94 2.51
C ILE A 686 3.05 -26.11 2.64
N LEU A 687 1.79 -25.82 2.90
CA LEU A 687 0.76 -26.85 3.06
C LEU A 687 0.47 -27.61 1.75
N ASP A 688 0.59 -26.95 0.59
CA ASP A 688 0.57 -27.56 -0.74
C ASP A 688 1.78 -28.46 -0.99
N ALA A 689 2.95 -28.13 -0.43
CA ALA A 689 4.16 -28.96 -0.50
C ALA A 689 4.05 -30.22 0.35
N LEU A 690 3.39 -30.11 1.51
CA LEU A 690 3.10 -31.23 2.41
C LEU A 690 1.85 -32.04 2.00
N ASN A 691 1.21 -31.70 0.89
CA ASN A 691 -0.01 -32.33 0.40
C ASN A 691 -1.21 -32.29 1.38
N VAL A 692 -1.30 -31.24 2.20
CA VAL A 692 -2.40 -31.07 3.16
C VAL A 692 -3.64 -30.54 2.43
N PRO A 693 -4.78 -31.25 2.40
CA PRO A 693 -5.99 -30.79 1.70
C PRO A 693 -6.50 -29.46 2.24
N LYS A 694 -7.13 -28.63 1.39
CA LYS A 694 -7.61 -27.29 1.79
C LYS A 694 -8.57 -27.30 2.98
N HIS A 695 -9.45 -28.29 3.07
CA HIS A 695 -10.39 -28.44 4.18
C HIS A 695 -9.71 -28.90 5.49
N HIS A 696 -8.45 -29.34 5.44
CA HIS A 696 -7.61 -29.69 6.60
C HIS A 696 -6.66 -28.57 7.03
N ARG A 697 -6.87 -27.34 6.56
CA ARG A 697 -6.06 -26.16 6.91
C ARG A 697 -6.77 -25.23 7.89
N THR A 698 -7.68 -25.76 8.71
CA THR A 698 -8.41 -25.00 9.74
C THR A 698 -7.79 -25.19 11.12
N TRP A 699 -8.23 -24.38 12.09
CA TRP A 699 -7.73 -24.44 13.47
C TRP A 699 -7.85 -25.83 14.10
N SER A 700 -8.90 -26.59 13.79
CA SER A 700 -9.10 -27.94 14.34
C SER A 700 -7.99 -28.92 13.94
N PHE A 701 -7.28 -28.66 12.84
CA PHE A 701 -6.16 -29.47 12.39
C PHE A 701 -4.81 -29.01 12.96
N THR A 702 -4.76 -27.98 13.82
CA THR A 702 -3.51 -27.63 14.53
C THR A 702 -3.12 -28.65 15.60
N LYS A 703 -3.97 -29.64 15.89
CA LYS A 703 -3.68 -30.75 16.80
C LYS A 703 -2.62 -31.68 16.22
N LEU A 704 -1.75 -32.19 17.10
CA LEU A 704 -0.74 -33.18 16.79
C LEU A 704 -1.39 -34.48 16.30
N GLY A 705 -0.93 -35.00 15.16
CA GLY A 705 -1.39 -36.26 14.57
C GLY A 705 -2.72 -36.16 13.81
N SER A 706 -3.24 -34.96 13.57
CA SER A 706 -4.56 -34.81 12.92
C SER A 706 -4.55 -35.17 11.43
N ALA A 707 -5.51 -36.02 11.02
CA ALA A 707 -5.88 -36.36 9.62
C ALA A 707 -4.85 -37.10 8.74
N TRP A 708 -3.87 -37.79 9.33
CA TRP A 708 -2.89 -38.58 8.56
C TRP A 708 -3.50 -39.70 7.71
N SER A 709 -4.55 -40.37 8.19
CA SER A 709 -5.27 -41.41 7.43
C SER A 709 -5.87 -40.89 6.14
N GLU A 710 -6.25 -39.62 6.09
CA GLU A 710 -6.87 -38.98 4.93
C GLU A 710 -5.83 -38.34 3.98
N PHE A 711 -4.66 -37.98 4.50
CA PHE A 711 -3.55 -37.49 3.67
C PHE A 711 -3.03 -38.57 2.70
N LEU A 712 -3.06 -39.85 3.11
CA LEU A 712 -2.68 -41.00 2.28
C LEU A 712 -3.61 -41.26 1.09
N ASN A 713 -4.89 -40.92 1.20
CA ASN A 713 -5.90 -41.24 0.19
C ASN A 713 -5.83 -40.34 -1.05
N ASN A 714 -5.16 -39.19 -0.96
CA ASN A 714 -5.08 -38.22 -2.07
C ASN A 714 -3.81 -38.36 -2.91
N ASP A 715 -2.66 -38.66 -2.29
CA ASP A 715 -1.40 -39.07 -2.95
C ASP A 715 -0.43 -39.57 -1.84
N PRO A 716 0.01 -40.84 -1.86
CA PRO A 716 0.92 -41.36 -0.84
C PRO A 716 2.33 -40.76 -0.92
N HIS A 717 2.66 -40.06 -2.01
CA HIS A 717 3.98 -39.48 -2.22
C HIS A 717 4.01 -37.99 -1.87
N LEU A 718 4.88 -37.65 -0.92
CA LEU A 718 5.20 -36.25 -0.61
C LEU A 718 5.96 -35.62 -1.79
N LYS A 719 5.67 -34.34 -2.10
CA LYS A 719 6.45 -33.61 -3.10
C LYS A 719 7.91 -33.59 -2.70
N LYS A 720 8.81 -33.89 -3.64
CA LYS A 720 10.25 -33.91 -3.43
C LYS A 720 10.93 -32.74 -4.10
N ASP A 721 12.06 -32.32 -3.51
CA ASP A 721 12.96 -31.30 -4.04
C ASP A 721 12.23 -30.02 -4.49
N ILE A 722 11.35 -29.51 -3.62
CA ILE A 722 10.57 -28.30 -3.92
C ILE A 722 11.49 -27.10 -4.12
N THR A 723 11.06 -26.15 -4.96
CA THR A 723 11.72 -24.85 -5.03
C THR A 723 11.58 -24.13 -3.69
N ALA A 724 12.63 -23.41 -3.28
CA ALA A 724 12.62 -22.66 -2.02
C ALA A 724 11.42 -21.70 -1.97
N ILE A 725 10.59 -21.86 -0.94
CA ILE A 725 9.37 -21.04 -0.74
C ILE A 725 9.75 -19.60 -0.43
N TYR A 726 10.79 -19.41 0.39
CA TYR A 726 11.41 -18.12 0.63
C TYR A 726 12.84 -18.15 0.10
N PRO A 727 13.16 -17.41 -0.98
CA PRO A 727 14.53 -17.28 -1.43
C PRO A 727 15.33 -16.48 -0.40
N ARG A 728 16.62 -16.82 -0.21
CA ARG A 728 17.49 -16.02 0.63
C ARG A 728 17.64 -14.63 0.02
N LEU A 729 17.43 -13.61 0.84
CA LEU A 729 17.59 -12.22 0.44
C LEU A 729 19.06 -11.84 0.35
N ASP A 730 19.40 -11.04 -0.66
CA ASP A 730 20.77 -10.54 -0.89
C ASP A 730 21.11 -9.39 0.07
N LYS A 731 22.34 -9.39 0.59
CA LYS A 731 22.86 -8.30 1.43
C LYS A 731 22.87 -6.95 0.71
N THR A 732 22.80 -6.90 -0.62
CA THR A 732 22.60 -5.65 -1.36
C THR A 732 21.30 -4.91 -1.00
N LEU A 733 20.34 -5.57 -0.35
CA LEU A 733 19.10 -4.94 0.14
C LEU A 733 19.28 -4.15 1.44
N ILE A 734 20.45 -4.23 2.07
CA ILE A 734 20.79 -3.51 3.32
C ILE A 734 22.07 -2.67 3.17
N MET A 735 22.64 -2.61 1.96
CA MET A 735 23.80 -1.78 1.59
C MET A 735 23.32 -0.60 0.75
#